data_AF-A0A8T5UA93-F1
#
_entry.id   AF-A0A8T5UA93-F1
#
_cell.length_a   1.000
_cell.length_b   1.000
_cell.length_c   1.000
_cell.angle_alpha   90.00
_cell.angle_beta   90.00
_cell.angle_gamma   90.00
#
_symmetry.space_group_name_H-M   'P 1'
#
loop_
_entity.id
_entity.type
_entity.pdbx_description
1 polymer ?
#
loop_
_entity_poly.entity_id
_entity_poly.type
_entity_poly.pdbx_seq_one_letter_code
_entity_poly.pdbx_strand_id
1 'polypeptide(L)'
;MKLKIKIIIGLLLICAICALSFSIINDVSKPNLVTQVEYPLFEHREVSPLTSDATVEFLEDILTEKTAEYNANGYFSSYYQPTLQATYQALSTLQSLGRLSQVDEVAVGQYIMSHYVAVNSCFIDDTVYRYLDVDLDRIYYPLTSLLEVTIYGILSLNVINQLGSINSQELINFIWSCYNPITSGFIGRPHDVSLEPKYLIPTADNTYFALITLDVLLSDWTPYQNEINELIVYLNSLQAGGGGFYNDKDMAFDSIGAFDPNLYSSYYAIKALEVFGMEQTIDVLDFSAYLNTLYDSDKNYFAISQFPIPFNESNIVASAIGLELSDLLEIGLTYDDRNQLISLIFDGRNHLGGWVSSSTVPYHELIDTFQIVRSLEGAGELISLSLSEKSEVALFISLCKSEGGYAPLTNDYQALSQLNSLIGSYDVMNRLSELPIQQLFDWIAGSIKYFQPVDCYGFLGSTGMDISKGYFRSHPLEYATSCNYEIISEVRDYFSLEWMFDGLNVLEMLFKMDDLKSDVNLTTMIHGVANVQYLNPFETNLFGGFGISVRSTMLSDELQAKRVVFENSYNAIRSLEILTKEMNAGSVRDLLVDDDALITHVSRNLVETATDIYLLPFHDSSVEKALENTYQALYILNALGEPDLNHSKIQHFVETSLDYTNIKNIYYSYKIASLYGLSVQFDITQTQALIQSIYSDEFNQFYLTSDREQIEPCVLGWVFEMARNDDVRIDATYNDPIMLGEYCYLSVELGNLVLEEFGPYATVKFESEFAGLIVLDALPDGTHEKYIYIPADPSCYPLASGYISVYEGLNKIATQEINIDTNYELTKSVSWTNTSKSLFITINASQLFGTGQMPLLEGNAYIEIYRNDVFFRKVEFSQEDFLAWSIFSLLYTPLNSDSYQIMIFLEDGYASEPILMGETQLSLTGTPRPPEFNLSEGEFSWAVGLIIGFTSIPGTLVYTARRKQTDTKQIYKYKK
;
A
#
# COMPACT_ATOMS: atom_id res chain seq x y z
N MET A 1 -28.51 -52.55 -29.83
CA MET A 1 -29.67 -51.77 -29.35
C MET A 1 -29.95 -51.97 -27.86
N LYS A 2 -30.09 -53.20 -27.34
CA LYS A 2 -30.35 -53.46 -25.90
C LYS A 2 -29.25 -52.96 -24.93
N LEU A 3 -27.98 -52.88 -25.35
CA LEU A 3 -26.88 -52.35 -24.54
C LEU A 3 -26.90 -50.82 -24.43
N LYS A 4 -27.20 -50.11 -25.53
CA LYS A 4 -27.35 -48.64 -25.53
C LYS A 4 -28.54 -48.18 -24.68
N ILE A 5 -29.64 -48.94 -24.68
CA ILE A 5 -30.80 -48.65 -23.82
C ILE A 5 -30.46 -48.84 -22.33
N LYS A 6 -29.63 -49.83 -21.96
CA LYS A 6 -29.18 -50.02 -20.57
C LYS A 6 -28.24 -48.92 -20.09
N ILE A 7 -27.37 -48.40 -20.96
CA ILE A 7 -26.46 -47.29 -20.63
C ILE A 7 -27.24 -45.99 -20.45
N ILE A 8 -28.23 -45.70 -21.30
CA ILE A 8 -29.07 -44.51 -21.19
C ILE A 8 -29.95 -44.57 -19.93
N ILE A 9 -30.52 -45.75 -19.61
CA ILE A 9 -31.29 -45.94 -18.37
C ILE A 9 -30.38 -45.81 -17.14
N GLY A 10 -29.13 -46.28 -17.20
CA GLY A 10 -28.14 -46.11 -16.12
C GLY A 10 -27.77 -44.64 -15.88
N LEU A 11 -27.52 -43.88 -16.94
CA LEU A 11 -27.24 -42.44 -16.87
C LEU A 11 -28.44 -41.64 -16.34
N LEU A 12 -29.66 -41.95 -16.79
CA LEU A 12 -30.87 -41.31 -16.28
C LEU A 12 -31.14 -41.65 -14.81
N LEU A 13 -30.80 -42.87 -14.35
CA LEU A 13 -30.92 -43.23 -12.94
C LEU A 13 -29.91 -42.49 -12.07
N ILE A 14 -28.68 -42.29 -12.56
CA ILE A 14 -27.63 -41.53 -11.86
C ILE A 14 -28.03 -40.05 -11.78
N CYS A 15 -28.51 -39.44 -12.87
CA CYS A 15 -29.00 -38.06 -12.83
C CYS A 15 -30.22 -37.89 -11.92
N ALA A 16 -31.12 -38.88 -11.84
CA ALA A 16 -32.26 -38.85 -10.92
C ALA A 16 -31.83 -39.00 -9.45
N ILE A 17 -30.79 -39.80 -9.16
CA ILE A 17 -30.22 -39.95 -7.81
C ILE A 17 -29.49 -38.66 -7.40
N CYS A 18 -28.74 -38.02 -8.30
CA CYS A 18 -28.11 -36.72 -8.05
C CYS A 18 -29.15 -35.60 -7.82
N ALA A 19 -30.26 -35.59 -8.57
CA ALA A 19 -31.34 -34.62 -8.39
C ALA A 19 -32.13 -34.83 -7.06
N LEU A 20 -32.31 -36.08 -6.63
CA LEU A 20 -32.91 -36.41 -5.33
C LEU A 20 -31.99 -36.15 -4.14
N SER A 21 -30.66 -36.17 -4.36
CA SER A 21 -29.66 -35.77 -3.36
C SER A 21 -29.68 -34.24 -3.12
N PHE A 22 -29.94 -33.47 -4.18
CA PHE A 22 -30.05 -32.01 -4.12
C PHE A 22 -31.37 -31.53 -3.46
N SER A 23 -32.45 -32.31 -3.53
CA SER A 23 -33.74 -31.88 -2.96
C SER A 23 -33.95 -32.25 -1.48
N ILE A 24 -33.10 -33.09 -0.89
CA ILE A 24 -33.24 -33.57 0.51
C ILE A 24 -32.37 -32.77 1.49
N ILE A 25 -31.48 -31.88 1.01
CA ILE A 25 -30.65 -31.00 1.85
C ILE A 25 -31.31 -29.63 2.11
N ASN A 26 -32.39 -29.29 1.41
CA ASN A 26 -33.00 -27.94 1.46
C ASN A 26 -34.12 -27.73 2.49
N ASP A 27 -34.27 -28.56 3.52
CA ASP A 27 -35.35 -28.36 4.48
C ASP A 27 -35.07 -28.86 5.90
N VAL A 28 -34.11 -28.26 6.62
CA VAL A 28 -34.14 -28.13 8.09
C VAL A 28 -33.39 -26.88 8.57
N SER A 29 -34.14 -26.01 9.26
CA SER A 29 -33.76 -24.95 10.21
C SER A 29 -32.90 -23.77 9.72
N LYS A 30 -33.57 -22.61 9.60
CA LYS A 30 -32.99 -21.29 9.86
C LYS A 30 -32.61 -21.17 11.35
N PRO A 31 -31.39 -20.73 11.67
CA PRO A 31 -31.16 -19.85 12.81
C PRO A 31 -30.59 -18.51 12.35
N ASN A 32 -31.27 -17.46 12.83
CA ASN A 32 -30.84 -16.10 13.11
C ASN A 32 -29.55 -15.54 12.48
N LEU A 33 -29.76 -14.40 11.80
CA LEU A 33 -28.77 -13.36 11.47
C LEU A 33 -27.65 -13.25 12.50
N VAL A 34 -26.44 -13.55 12.05
CA VAL A 34 -25.20 -12.98 12.55
C VAL A 34 -24.59 -12.24 11.36
N THR A 35 -24.32 -10.96 11.55
CA THR A 35 -23.68 -10.05 10.60
C THR A 35 -22.40 -10.67 10.05
N GLN A 36 -22.42 -11.01 8.76
CA GLN A 36 -21.22 -11.28 7.98
C GLN A 36 -20.56 -9.94 7.71
N VAL A 37 -19.31 -9.78 8.17
CA VAL A 37 -18.48 -8.65 7.77
C VAL A 37 -17.80 -9.07 6.47
N GLU A 38 -18.10 -8.37 5.39
CA GLU A 38 -17.44 -8.50 4.09
C GLU A 38 -16.10 -7.75 4.14
N TYR A 39 -15.01 -8.37 3.70
CA TYR A 39 -13.70 -7.73 3.59
C TYR A 39 -13.11 -7.92 2.19
N PRO A 40 -13.11 -6.88 1.33
CA PRO A 40 -12.21 -6.73 0.20
C PRO A 40 -11.05 -5.77 0.53
N LEU A 41 -9.97 -5.76 -0.29
CA LEU A 41 -8.79 -4.88 -0.10
C LEU A 41 -9.12 -3.40 -0.36
N PHE A 42 -10.29 -3.15 -0.95
CA PHE A 42 -10.92 -1.85 -1.08
C PHE A 42 -12.29 -1.97 -0.40
N GLU A 43 -12.55 -1.19 0.65
CA GLU A 43 -13.90 -1.07 1.17
C GLU A 43 -14.79 -0.53 0.04
N HIS A 44 -15.62 -1.38 -0.59
CA HIS A 44 -16.87 -0.89 -1.15
C HIS A 44 -17.81 -0.54 0.01
N ARG A 45 -17.47 0.48 0.80
CA ARG A 45 -18.53 1.32 1.35
C ARG A 45 -19.25 1.91 0.14
N GLU A 46 -20.58 2.03 0.20
CA GLU A 46 -21.28 2.96 -0.69
C GLU A 46 -20.76 4.38 -0.37
N VAL A 47 -19.57 4.72 -0.89
CA VAL A 47 -18.99 6.05 -0.77
C VAL A 47 -19.81 6.91 -1.71
N SER A 48 -20.50 7.89 -1.13
CA SER A 48 -21.17 8.89 -1.95
C SER A 48 -20.12 9.60 -2.80
N PRO A 49 -20.38 9.86 -4.09
CA PRO A 49 -19.39 10.47 -4.96
C PRO A 49 -18.99 11.84 -4.41
N LEU A 50 -17.68 12.05 -4.21
CA LEU A 50 -17.14 13.39 -4.05
C LEU A 50 -17.32 14.11 -5.37
N THR A 51 -17.94 15.27 -5.31
CA THR A 51 -17.89 16.27 -6.35
C THR A 51 -16.79 17.25 -5.92
N SER A 52 -15.82 17.58 -6.78
CA SER A 52 -14.48 18.10 -6.47
C SER A 52 -14.38 19.52 -5.84
N ASP A 53 -13.29 19.81 -5.10
CA ASP A 53 -12.14 20.70 -5.50
C ASP A 53 -11.16 21.04 -4.33
N ALA A 54 -9.91 21.34 -4.71
CA ALA A 54 -8.68 21.64 -3.96
C ALA A 54 -7.74 20.45 -3.62
N THR A 55 -7.86 19.72 -2.50
CA THR A 55 -6.95 18.55 -2.26
C THR A 55 -7.35 17.29 -3.03
N VAL A 56 -8.61 17.24 -3.49
CA VAL A 56 -9.09 16.24 -4.46
C VAL A 56 -8.53 16.51 -5.86
N GLU A 57 -8.24 17.77 -6.22
CA GLU A 57 -7.78 18.15 -7.56
C GLU A 57 -6.46 17.48 -7.93
N PHE A 58 -5.49 17.43 -7.00
CA PHE A 58 -4.22 16.73 -7.21
C PHE A 58 -4.40 15.24 -7.58
N LEU A 59 -5.24 14.51 -6.82
CA LEU A 59 -5.49 13.09 -7.09
C LEU A 59 -6.33 12.90 -8.36
N GLU A 60 -7.29 13.78 -8.63
CA GLU A 60 -8.09 13.76 -9.86
C GLU A 60 -7.25 14.05 -11.11
N ASP A 61 -6.28 14.97 -11.00
CA ASP A 61 -5.33 15.32 -12.04
C ASP A 61 -4.43 14.13 -12.38
N ILE A 62 -3.89 13.43 -11.38
CA ILE A 62 -3.12 12.20 -11.57
C ILE A 62 -3.91 11.20 -12.43
N LEU A 63 -5.16 10.89 -12.06
CA LEU A 63 -5.98 9.94 -12.82
C LEU A 63 -6.39 10.49 -14.20
N THR A 64 -6.57 11.80 -14.33
CA THR A 64 -6.83 12.42 -15.64
C THR A 64 -5.63 12.30 -16.57
N GLU A 65 -4.42 12.50 -16.05
CA GLU A 65 -3.17 12.29 -16.77
C GLU A 65 -2.99 10.82 -17.15
N LYS A 66 -3.29 9.87 -16.26
CA LYS A 66 -3.25 8.44 -16.59
C LYS A 66 -4.22 8.08 -17.71
N THR A 67 -5.42 8.66 -17.73
CA THR A 67 -6.37 8.48 -18.84
C THR A 67 -5.84 9.12 -20.13
N ALA A 68 -5.23 10.30 -20.06
CA ALA A 68 -4.63 10.95 -21.22
C ALA A 68 -3.45 10.14 -21.79
N GLU A 69 -2.63 9.57 -20.92
CA GLU A 69 -1.52 8.68 -21.25
C GLU A 69 -2.01 7.44 -22.00
N TYR A 70 -3.04 6.76 -21.47
CA TYR A 70 -3.65 5.62 -22.16
C TYR A 70 -4.19 6.01 -23.53
N ASN A 71 -4.88 7.14 -23.65
CA ASN A 71 -5.43 7.60 -24.93
C ASN A 71 -4.34 7.92 -25.97
N ALA A 72 -3.14 8.31 -25.52
CA ALA A 72 -2.02 8.60 -26.39
C ALA A 72 -1.27 7.34 -26.84
N ASN A 73 -1.01 6.43 -25.90
CA ASN A 73 -0.11 5.28 -26.11
C ASN A 73 -0.86 3.98 -26.40
N GLY A 74 -2.11 3.88 -25.96
CA GLY A 74 -2.88 2.64 -25.98
C GLY A 74 -2.46 1.65 -24.91
N TYR A 75 -1.78 2.10 -23.84
CA TYR A 75 -1.40 1.36 -22.63
C TYR A 75 -1.06 2.36 -21.50
N PHE A 76 -1.04 1.89 -20.25
CA PHE A 76 -0.50 2.63 -19.10
C PHE A 76 0.96 2.25 -18.90
N SER A 77 1.88 3.21 -18.94
CA SER A 77 3.32 2.97 -18.92
C SER A 77 3.78 2.41 -17.58
N SER A 78 4.59 1.37 -17.62
CA SER A 78 5.29 0.84 -16.44
C SER A 78 6.71 1.36 -16.30
N TYR A 79 7.15 1.45 -15.05
CA TYR A 79 8.50 1.87 -14.70
C TYR A 79 9.24 0.68 -14.12
N TYR A 80 10.39 0.41 -14.73
CA TYR A 80 11.27 -0.68 -14.37
C TYR A 80 12.57 -0.11 -13.81
N GLN A 81 13.20 -0.83 -12.90
CA GLN A 81 14.42 -0.40 -12.24
C GLN A 81 15.56 -0.27 -13.27
N PRO A 82 16.26 0.88 -13.32
CA PRO A 82 17.39 1.02 -14.21
C PRO A 82 18.59 0.20 -13.73
N THR A 83 19.39 -0.28 -14.67
CA THR A 83 20.64 -0.99 -14.37
C THR A 83 21.80 -0.39 -15.17
N LEU A 84 23.03 -0.58 -14.71
CA LEU A 84 24.20 -0.15 -15.47
C LEU A 84 24.33 -0.91 -16.79
N GLN A 85 23.91 -2.19 -16.82
CA GLN A 85 23.86 -2.98 -18.04
C GLN A 85 22.93 -2.34 -19.08
N ALA A 86 21.68 -2.07 -18.71
CA ALA A 86 20.70 -1.47 -19.61
C ALA A 86 21.12 -0.04 -20.01
N THR A 87 21.69 0.72 -19.09
CA THR A 87 22.25 2.05 -19.37
C THR A 87 23.35 2.01 -20.43
N TYR A 88 24.31 1.08 -20.32
CA TYR A 88 25.33 0.89 -21.35
C TYR A 88 24.71 0.49 -22.70
N GLN A 89 23.77 -0.45 -22.70
CA GLN A 89 23.10 -0.93 -23.91
C GLN A 89 22.37 0.22 -24.64
N ALA A 90 21.65 1.06 -23.91
CA ALA A 90 20.98 2.24 -24.45
C ALA A 90 21.96 3.25 -25.02
N LEU A 91 22.98 3.65 -24.25
CA LEU A 91 23.98 4.64 -24.67
C LEU A 91 24.77 4.18 -25.89
N SER A 92 25.24 2.93 -25.88
CA SER A 92 25.98 2.34 -27.00
C SER A 92 25.13 2.27 -28.27
N THR A 93 23.85 1.89 -28.14
CA THR A 93 22.90 1.91 -29.26
C THR A 93 22.72 3.32 -29.82
N LEU A 94 22.47 4.32 -28.96
CA LEU A 94 22.29 5.71 -29.37
C LEU A 94 23.57 6.29 -30.00
N GLN A 95 24.76 5.92 -29.50
CA GLN A 95 26.03 6.31 -30.09
C GLN A 95 26.17 5.75 -31.52
N SER A 96 25.93 4.45 -31.70
CA SER A 96 26.00 3.76 -33.01
C SER A 96 25.04 4.38 -34.04
N LEU A 97 23.88 4.86 -33.58
CA LEU A 97 22.89 5.53 -34.42
C LEU A 97 23.20 7.01 -34.70
N GLY A 98 24.19 7.60 -34.03
CA GLY A 98 24.48 9.04 -34.07
C GLY A 98 23.34 9.86 -33.46
N ARG A 99 22.81 9.42 -32.32
CA ARG A 99 21.68 10.02 -31.57
C ARG A 99 22.00 10.29 -30.10
N LEU A 100 23.25 10.10 -29.67
CA LEU A 100 23.67 10.34 -28.29
C LEU A 100 23.32 11.76 -27.77
N SER A 101 23.28 12.77 -28.65
CA SER A 101 22.91 14.15 -28.29
C SER A 101 21.48 14.32 -27.77
N GLN A 102 20.65 13.27 -27.79
CA GLN A 102 19.31 13.27 -27.20
C GLN A 102 19.33 12.91 -25.70
N VAL A 103 20.47 12.47 -25.18
CA VAL A 103 20.65 12.07 -23.79
C VAL A 103 21.08 13.29 -22.97
N ASP A 104 20.52 13.43 -21.77
CA ASP A 104 21.11 14.29 -20.75
C ASP A 104 22.35 13.60 -20.15
N GLU A 105 23.50 13.84 -20.78
CA GLU A 105 24.78 13.24 -20.40
C GLU A 105 25.18 13.60 -18.95
N VAL A 106 24.68 14.71 -18.39
CA VAL A 106 24.97 15.10 -17.00
C VAL A 106 24.16 14.25 -16.04
N ALA A 107 22.86 14.14 -16.26
CA ALA A 107 21.99 13.32 -15.42
C ALA A 107 22.40 11.84 -15.47
N VAL A 108 22.66 11.30 -16.67
CA VAL A 108 23.14 9.92 -16.82
C VAL A 108 24.52 9.72 -16.20
N GLY A 109 25.43 10.70 -16.32
CA GLY A 109 26.73 10.65 -15.66
C GLY A 109 26.61 10.60 -14.13
N GLN A 110 25.69 11.37 -13.55
CA GLN A 110 25.40 11.34 -12.11
C GLN A 110 24.84 10.00 -11.66
N TYR A 111 23.89 9.44 -12.41
CA TYR A 111 23.36 8.09 -12.18
C TYR A 111 24.45 7.02 -12.22
N ILE A 112 25.32 7.04 -13.24
CA ILE A 112 26.42 6.06 -13.31
C ILE A 112 27.36 6.21 -12.10
N MET A 113 27.69 7.45 -11.73
CA MET A 113 28.61 7.72 -10.63
C MET A 113 28.01 7.46 -9.24
N SER A 114 26.69 7.46 -9.07
CA SER A 114 26.07 7.08 -7.78
C SER A 114 26.31 5.61 -7.43
N HIS A 115 26.58 4.77 -8.44
CA HIS A 115 26.89 3.36 -8.29
C HIS A 115 28.40 3.08 -8.13
N TYR A 116 29.26 4.10 -8.18
CA TYR A 116 30.72 3.92 -8.05
C TYR A 116 31.17 3.83 -6.59
N VAL A 117 31.74 2.68 -6.21
CA VAL A 117 32.26 2.44 -4.85
C VAL A 117 33.78 2.64 -4.82
N ALA A 118 34.21 3.85 -4.46
CA ALA A 118 35.61 4.27 -4.52
C ALA A 118 36.58 3.40 -3.71
N VAL A 119 36.14 2.77 -2.61
CA VAL A 119 37.00 1.92 -1.76
C VAL A 119 37.41 0.63 -2.48
N ASN A 120 36.52 0.09 -3.31
CA ASN A 120 36.73 -1.17 -4.03
C ASN A 120 37.07 -0.94 -5.51
N SER A 121 37.02 0.32 -5.97
CA SER A 121 37.23 0.72 -7.36
C SER A 121 36.35 -0.07 -8.34
N CYS A 122 35.09 -0.28 -7.98
CA CYS A 122 34.11 -1.02 -8.76
C CYS A 122 32.76 -0.29 -8.79
N PHE A 123 31.88 -0.70 -9.71
CA PHE A 123 30.49 -0.26 -9.69
C PHE A 123 29.60 -1.37 -9.13
N ILE A 124 28.59 -0.98 -8.35
CA ILE A 124 27.64 -1.88 -7.73
C ILE A 124 26.24 -1.31 -7.94
N ASP A 125 25.38 -2.08 -8.60
CA ASP A 125 23.93 -1.88 -8.65
C ASP A 125 23.22 -3.13 -8.10
N ASP A 126 21.89 -3.13 -8.05
CA ASP A 126 21.11 -4.21 -7.45
C ASP A 126 21.26 -5.56 -8.16
N THR A 127 21.68 -5.56 -9.44
CA THR A 127 21.98 -6.82 -10.13
C THR A 127 23.22 -7.50 -9.57
N VAL A 128 24.19 -6.73 -9.05
CA VAL A 128 25.38 -7.26 -8.35
C VAL A 128 24.97 -7.87 -7.01
N TYR A 129 24.11 -7.21 -6.25
CA TYR A 129 23.61 -7.79 -4.99
C TYR A 129 22.91 -9.12 -5.24
N ARG A 130 22.14 -9.23 -6.34
CA ARG A 130 21.52 -10.50 -6.78
C ARG A 130 22.56 -11.54 -7.15
N TYR A 131 23.61 -11.15 -7.87
CA TYR A 131 24.72 -12.04 -8.20
C TYR A 131 25.49 -12.54 -6.99
N LEU A 132 25.69 -11.71 -5.97
CA LEU A 132 26.45 -12.09 -4.79
C LEU A 132 25.65 -12.96 -3.81
N ASP A 133 24.33 -12.86 -3.83
CA ASP A 133 23.43 -13.57 -2.91
C ASP A 133 22.71 -14.76 -3.56
N VAL A 134 22.99 -15.10 -4.82
CA VAL A 134 22.30 -16.22 -5.48
C VAL A 134 22.66 -17.56 -4.84
N ASP A 135 21.66 -18.43 -4.69
CA ASP A 135 21.89 -19.85 -4.42
C ASP A 135 22.18 -20.60 -5.73
N LEU A 136 23.46 -20.76 -6.07
CA LEU A 136 23.90 -21.45 -7.29
C LEU A 136 23.60 -22.95 -7.27
N ASP A 137 23.23 -23.54 -6.13
CA ASP A 137 22.80 -24.93 -6.02
C ASP A 137 21.28 -25.10 -6.28
N ARG A 138 20.55 -24.00 -6.54
CA ARG A 138 19.13 -23.99 -6.94
C ARG A 138 18.95 -23.81 -8.45
N ILE A 139 17.69 -23.64 -8.86
CA ILE A 139 17.35 -22.98 -10.12
C ILE A 139 17.71 -21.50 -9.97
N TYR A 140 18.80 -21.09 -10.59
CA TYR A 140 19.22 -19.69 -10.71
C TYR A 140 18.99 -19.19 -12.14
N TYR A 141 18.96 -17.87 -12.29
CA TYR A 141 18.95 -17.21 -13.59
C TYR A 141 20.39 -16.91 -13.99
N PRO A 142 20.76 -16.89 -15.28
CA PRO A 142 22.02 -16.30 -15.70
C PRO A 142 22.12 -14.86 -15.16
N LEU A 143 23.21 -14.54 -14.44
CA LEU A 143 23.32 -13.29 -13.68
C LEU A 143 24.41 -12.39 -14.21
N THR A 144 24.11 -11.09 -14.20
CA THR A 144 25.09 -10.04 -14.45
C THR A 144 26.08 -9.95 -13.29
N SER A 145 27.35 -10.21 -13.58
CA SER A 145 28.39 -10.28 -12.55
C SER A 145 28.87 -8.91 -12.08
N LEU A 146 29.57 -8.88 -10.93
CA LEU A 146 30.24 -7.66 -10.44
C LEU A 146 31.24 -7.10 -11.47
N LEU A 147 31.96 -7.98 -12.17
CA LEU A 147 32.89 -7.57 -13.23
C LEU A 147 32.14 -6.89 -14.37
N GLU A 148 31.06 -7.49 -14.86
CA GLU A 148 30.24 -6.92 -15.94
C GLU A 148 29.62 -5.58 -15.57
N VAL A 149 29.02 -5.46 -14.39
CA VAL A 149 28.43 -4.18 -13.92
C VAL A 149 29.50 -3.08 -13.84
N THR A 150 30.69 -3.43 -13.35
CA THR A 150 31.83 -2.51 -13.34
C THR A 150 32.21 -2.09 -14.77
N ILE A 151 32.27 -3.03 -15.69
CA ILE A 151 32.55 -2.78 -17.11
C ILE A 151 31.48 -1.90 -17.74
N TYR A 152 30.19 -2.16 -17.51
CA TYR A 152 29.11 -1.35 -18.06
C TYR A 152 29.16 0.09 -17.56
N GLY A 153 29.51 0.32 -16.28
CA GLY A 153 29.78 1.66 -15.76
C GLY A 153 30.93 2.36 -16.49
N ILE A 154 32.07 1.68 -16.65
CA ILE A 154 33.25 2.22 -17.35
C ILE A 154 32.94 2.55 -18.82
N LEU A 155 32.34 1.60 -19.53
CA LEU A 155 32.01 1.77 -20.95
C LEU A 155 30.96 2.87 -21.13
N SER A 156 29.97 2.97 -20.24
CA SER A 156 28.98 4.07 -20.26
C SER A 156 29.65 5.43 -20.10
N LEU A 157 30.56 5.57 -19.12
CA LEU A 157 31.35 6.81 -18.94
C LEU A 157 32.22 7.11 -20.15
N ASN A 158 32.76 6.10 -20.82
CA ASN A 158 33.50 6.28 -22.07
C ASN A 158 32.59 6.82 -23.19
N VAL A 159 31.39 6.25 -23.36
CA VAL A 159 30.41 6.68 -24.38
C VAL A 159 30.05 8.16 -24.21
N ILE A 160 29.81 8.62 -22.98
CA ILE A 160 29.47 10.02 -22.68
C ILE A 160 30.70 10.91 -22.43
N ASN A 161 31.92 10.44 -22.75
CA ASN A 161 33.18 11.17 -22.60
C ASN A 161 33.49 11.68 -21.16
N GLN A 162 33.07 10.95 -20.14
CA GLN A 162 33.27 11.27 -18.72
C GLN A 162 34.23 10.32 -17.99
N LEU A 163 34.90 9.41 -18.70
CA LEU A 163 35.82 8.43 -18.11
C LEU A 163 36.93 9.05 -17.23
N GLY A 164 37.31 10.31 -17.50
CA GLY A 164 38.28 11.06 -16.70
C GLY A 164 37.83 11.40 -15.27
N SER A 165 36.59 11.09 -14.88
CA SER A 165 36.09 11.23 -13.51
C SER A 165 36.64 10.17 -12.55
N ILE A 166 37.21 9.07 -13.08
CA ILE A 166 37.69 7.93 -12.29
C ILE A 166 39.17 7.64 -12.60
N ASN A 167 39.88 7.08 -11.63
CA ASN A 167 41.25 6.61 -11.80
C ASN A 167 41.28 5.34 -12.67
N SER A 168 41.64 5.48 -13.95
CA SER A 168 41.73 4.36 -14.90
C SER A 168 42.66 3.24 -14.43
N GLN A 169 43.73 3.54 -13.67
CA GLN A 169 44.64 2.51 -13.18
C GLN A 169 44.01 1.64 -12.10
N GLU A 170 43.16 2.21 -11.25
CA GLU A 170 42.42 1.45 -10.25
C GLU A 170 41.41 0.51 -10.90
N LEU A 171 40.72 0.97 -11.95
CA LEU A 171 39.80 0.15 -12.74
C LEU A 171 40.53 -0.99 -13.47
N ILE A 172 41.69 -0.70 -14.08
CA ILE A 172 42.56 -1.73 -14.68
C ILE A 172 42.94 -2.79 -13.63
N ASN A 173 43.35 -2.36 -12.44
CA ASN A 173 43.71 -3.29 -11.36
C ASN A 173 42.52 -4.14 -10.91
N PHE A 174 41.33 -3.56 -10.82
CA PHE A 174 40.11 -4.28 -10.49
C PHE A 174 39.79 -5.36 -11.54
N ILE A 175 39.79 -5.00 -12.82
CA ILE A 175 39.51 -5.97 -13.91
C ILE A 175 40.52 -7.12 -13.85
N TRP A 176 41.82 -6.83 -13.76
CA TRP A 176 42.85 -7.87 -13.63
C TRP A 176 42.73 -8.70 -12.35
N SER A 177 42.18 -8.16 -11.27
CA SER A 177 41.91 -8.95 -10.06
C SER A 177 40.86 -10.04 -10.28
N CYS A 178 40.02 -9.92 -11.31
CA CYS A 178 39.02 -10.91 -11.70
C CYS A 178 39.58 -11.96 -12.69
N TYR A 179 40.85 -11.87 -13.08
CA TYR A 179 41.49 -12.89 -13.91
C TYR A 179 41.74 -14.17 -13.09
N ASN A 180 41.37 -15.34 -13.63
CA ASN A 180 41.64 -16.62 -12.98
C ASN A 180 43.03 -17.15 -13.42
N PRO A 181 44.04 -17.18 -12.53
CA PRO A 181 45.39 -17.60 -12.90
C PRO A 181 45.55 -19.11 -13.09
N ILE A 182 44.55 -19.93 -12.77
CA ILE A 182 44.61 -21.39 -12.86
C ILE A 182 44.07 -21.87 -14.21
N THR A 183 42.89 -21.39 -14.59
CA THR A 183 42.19 -21.83 -15.81
C THR A 183 42.32 -20.84 -16.97
N SER A 184 42.89 -19.65 -16.70
CA SER A 184 42.89 -18.49 -17.59
C SER A 184 41.46 -17.99 -17.87
N GLY A 185 41.33 -16.78 -18.43
CA GLY A 185 40.04 -16.11 -18.58
C GLY A 185 39.60 -15.33 -17.34
N PHE A 186 38.53 -14.57 -17.48
CA PHE A 186 37.98 -13.74 -16.40
C PHE A 186 36.75 -14.39 -15.77
N ILE A 187 36.66 -14.31 -14.45
CA ILE A 187 35.50 -14.69 -13.65
C ILE A 187 34.69 -13.45 -13.25
N GLY A 188 33.47 -13.63 -12.76
CA GLY A 188 32.55 -12.51 -12.47
C GLY A 188 32.88 -11.62 -11.26
N ARG A 189 33.99 -11.87 -10.53
CA ARG A 189 34.41 -11.13 -9.32
C ARG A 189 35.91 -11.29 -9.06
N PRO A 190 36.53 -10.49 -8.17
CA PRO A 190 37.94 -10.68 -7.81
C PRO A 190 38.23 -12.12 -7.37
N HIS A 191 39.29 -12.69 -7.94
CA HIS A 191 39.66 -14.08 -7.73
C HIS A 191 40.18 -14.31 -6.31
N ASP A 192 39.53 -15.24 -5.61
CA ASP A 192 39.96 -15.77 -4.31
C ASP A 192 39.79 -17.30 -4.33
N VAL A 193 40.81 -18.04 -3.91
CA VAL A 193 40.78 -19.51 -3.87
C VAL A 193 39.74 -20.09 -2.89
N SER A 194 39.18 -19.25 -2.01
CA SER A 194 38.13 -19.61 -1.06
C SER A 194 36.71 -19.45 -1.60
N LEU A 195 36.54 -18.91 -2.81
CA LEU A 195 35.23 -18.81 -3.45
C LEU A 195 34.62 -20.20 -3.66
N GLU A 196 33.28 -20.26 -3.66
CA GLU A 196 32.56 -21.46 -4.11
C GLU A 196 33.01 -21.83 -5.53
N PRO A 197 33.18 -23.13 -5.85
CA PRO A 197 33.71 -23.57 -7.14
C PRO A 197 33.05 -22.94 -8.37
N LYS A 198 31.73 -22.70 -8.36
CA LYS A 198 31.02 -22.09 -9.49
C LYS A 198 31.42 -20.64 -9.75
N TYR A 199 31.74 -19.86 -8.71
CA TYR A 199 32.27 -18.50 -8.87
C TYR A 199 33.72 -18.45 -9.41
N LEU A 200 34.42 -19.59 -9.44
CA LEU A 200 35.76 -19.71 -10.00
C LEU A 200 35.76 -20.06 -11.49
N ILE A 201 34.59 -20.29 -12.09
CA ILE A 201 34.47 -20.69 -13.50
C ILE A 201 34.61 -19.45 -14.40
N PRO A 202 35.68 -19.34 -15.20
CA PRO A 202 35.80 -18.25 -16.16
C PRO A 202 34.85 -18.47 -17.32
N THR A 203 34.26 -17.38 -17.83
CA THR A 203 33.30 -17.43 -18.93
C THR A 203 33.73 -16.53 -20.10
N ALA A 204 33.25 -16.85 -21.30
CA ALA A 204 33.62 -16.14 -22.53
C ALA A 204 33.07 -14.71 -22.55
N ASP A 205 31.86 -14.49 -22.05
CA ASP A 205 31.23 -13.18 -21.92
C ASP A 205 31.98 -12.26 -20.93
N ASN A 206 32.30 -12.73 -19.72
CA ASN A 206 33.14 -11.99 -18.77
C ASN A 206 34.50 -11.63 -19.39
N THR A 207 35.10 -12.60 -20.10
CA THR A 207 36.39 -12.39 -20.77
C THR A 207 36.27 -11.36 -21.91
N TYR A 208 35.25 -11.44 -22.74
CA TYR A 208 34.99 -10.48 -23.82
C TYR A 208 34.82 -9.06 -23.27
N PHE A 209 33.93 -8.87 -22.30
CA PHE A 209 33.66 -7.56 -21.72
C PHE A 209 34.91 -6.99 -21.02
N ALA A 210 35.69 -7.82 -20.33
CA ALA A 210 36.94 -7.39 -19.72
C ALA A 210 37.94 -6.90 -20.77
N LEU A 211 38.08 -7.62 -21.88
CA LEU A 211 39.04 -7.29 -22.93
C LEU A 211 38.70 -6.02 -23.69
N ILE A 212 37.44 -5.83 -24.10
CA ILE A 212 37.05 -4.58 -24.78
C ILE A 212 37.20 -3.36 -23.86
N THR A 213 37.03 -3.55 -22.55
CA THR A 213 37.19 -2.47 -21.57
C THR A 213 38.65 -2.16 -21.29
N LEU A 214 39.48 -3.20 -21.17
CA LEU A 214 40.93 -3.03 -21.07
C LEU A 214 41.49 -2.37 -22.32
N ASP A 215 40.97 -2.65 -23.51
CA ASP A 215 41.40 -2.00 -24.75
C ASP A 215 41.09 -0.49 -24.76
N VAL A 216 40.00 -0.07 -24.09
CA VAL A 216 39.67 1.34 -23.87
C VAL A 216 40.59 1.99 -22.82
N LEU A 217 40.93 1.27 -21.74
CA LEU A 217 41.68 1.82 -20.60
C LEU A 217 43.20 1.79 -20.79
N LEU A 218 43.72 0.78 -21.49
CA LEU A 218 45.14 0.58 -21.70
C LEU A 218 45.62 1.43 -22.87
N SER A 219 46.77 2.06 -22.69
CA SER A 219 47.48 2.72 -23.80
C SER A 219 48.39 1.77 -24.57
N ASP A 220 48.74 0.62 -24.00
CA ASP A 220 49.64 -0.38 -24.58
C ASP A 220 49.42 -1.78 -23.95
N TRP A 221 49.23 -2.78 -24.80
CA TRP A 221 49.08 -4.19 -24.42
C TRP A 221 50.43 -4.93 -24.26
N THR A 222 51.55 -4.30 -24.63
CA THR A 222 52.90 -4.91 -24.56
C THR A 222 53.28 -5.49 -23.19
N PRO A 223 52.89 -4.90 -22.04
CA PRO A 223 53.19 -5.49 -20.73
C PRO A 223 52.48 -6.82 -20.43
N TYR A 224 51.40 -7.15 -21.15
CA TYR A 224 50.48 -8.24 -20.84
C TYR A 224 50.59 -9.44 -21.81
N GLN A 225 51.75 -9.60 -22.47
CA GLN A 225 51.91 -10.61 -23.53
C GLN A 225 51.76 -12.06 -23.03
N ASN A 226 52.07 -12.34 -21.76
CA ASN A 226 51.88 -13.68 -21.22
C ASN A 226 50.38 -13.98 -21.06
N GLU A 227 49.67 -13.03 -20.45
CA GLU A 227 48.23 -13.07 -20.22
C GLU A 227 47.46 -13.16 -21.55
N ILE A 228 47.87 -12.40 -22.58
CA ILE A 228 47.30 -12.48 -23.93
C ILE A 228 47.42 -13.90 -24.50
N ASN A 229 48.60 -14.53 -24.42
CA ASN A 229 48.77 -15.89 -24.92
C ASN A 229 47.90 -16.90 -24.14
N GLU A 230 47.80 -16.75 -22.83
CA GLU A 230 46.94 -17.57 -21.97
C GLU A 230 45.46 -17.41 -22.33
N LEU A 231 45.01 -16.18 -22.56
CA LEU A 231 43.64 -15.85 -22.96
C LEU A 231 43.31 -16.42 -24.35
N ILE A 232 44.21 -16.29 -25.33
CA ILE A 232 44.03 -16.90 -26.65
C ILE A 232 43.86 -18.42 -26.53
N VAL A 233 44.71 -19.09 -25.73
CA VAL A 233 44.60 -20.54 -25.50
C VAL A 233 43.28 -20.89 -24.81
N TYR A 234 42.86 -20.11 -23.82
CA TYR A 234 41.59 -20.29 -23.13
C TYR A 234 40.41 -20.17 -24.10
N LEU A 235 40.30 -19.08 -24.86
CA LEU A 235 39.21 -18.82 -25.80
C LEU A 235 39.12 -19.91 -26.88
N ASN A 236 40.25 -20.30 -27.48
CA ASN A 236 40.27 -21.41 -28.45
C ASN A 236 39.85 -22.74 -27.82
N SER A 237 40.16 -22.97 -26.53
CA SER A 237 39.77 -24.20 -25.84
C SER A 237 38.28 -24.31 -25.51
N LEU A 238 37.52 -23.22 -25.68
CA LEU A 238 36.05 -23.23 -25.59
C LEU A 238 35.38 -23.70 -26.88
N GLN A 239 36.13 -23.82 -27.99
CA GLN A 239 35.60 -24.35 -29.23
C GLN A 239 35.28 -25.85 -29.08
N ALA A 240 34.01 -26.20 -29.28
CA ALA A 240 33.55 -27.57 -29.28
C ALA A 240 34.09 -28.34 -30.50
N GLY A 241 34.23 -29.66 -30.38
CA GLY A 241 34.63 -30.53 -31.50
C GLY A 241 33.65 -30.59 -32.69
N GLY A 242 32.55 -29.83 -32.64
CA GLY A 242 31.61 -29.60 -33.75
C GLY A 242 31.62 -28.17 -34.28
N GLY A 243 32.56 -27.31 -33.84
CA GLY A 243 32.82 -25.98 -34.38
C GLY A 243 32.36 -24.80 -33.54
N GLY A 244 31.15 -24.86 -32.94
CA GLY A 244 30.61 -23.79 -32.09
C GLY A 244 31.33 -23.68 -30.74
N PHE A 245 31.04 -22.64 -29.97
CA PHE A 245 31.72 -22.37 -28.69
C PHE A 245 30.80 -22.63 -27.49
N TYR A 246 31.39 -23.17 -26.41
CA TYR A 246 30.80 -23.13 -25.07
C TYR A 246 31.09 -21.76 -24.43
N ASN A 247 30.22 -21.29 -23.53
CA ASN A 247 30.53 -20.08 -22.76
C ASN A 247 31.59 -20.36 -21.70
N ASP A 248 31.65 -21.59 -21.18
CA ASP A 248 32.65 -22.03 -20.21
C ASP A 248 32.96 -23.52 -20.36
N LYS A 249 33.81 -24.07 -19.48
CA LYS A 249 34.23 -25.48 -19.55
C LYS A 249 33.38 -26.43 -18.72
N ASP A 250 32.47 -25.91 -17.91
CA ASP A 250 31.59 -26.67 -17.04
C ASP A 250 30.16 -26.70 -17.61
N MET A 251 29.82 -27.82 -18.26
CA MET A 251 28.49 -28.01 -18.86
C MET A 251 27.34 -28.01 -17.83
N ALA A 252 27.62 -28.02 -16.52
CA ALA A 252 26.61 -27.92 -15.47
C ALA A 252 26.38 -26.47 -14.99
N PHE A 253 27.18 -25.51 -15.45
CA PHE A 253 27.04 -24.09 -15.14
C PHE A 253 26.32 -23.38 -16.28
N ASP A 254 25.15 -22.80 -15.98
CA ASP A 254 24.36 -22.05 -16.95
C ASP A 254 24.65 -20.56 -16.79
N SER A 255 25.71 -20.11 -17.47
CA SER A 255 26.18 -18.74 -17.42
C SER A 255 25.51 -17.83 -18.45
N ILE A 256 24.85 -18.41 -19.47
CA ILE A 256 24.18 -17.67 -20.53
C ILE A 256 22.93 -18.46 -20.94
N GLY A 257 21.75 -17.82 -20.92
CA GLY A 257 20.45 -18.47 -21.08
C GLY A 257 20.14 -19.05 -22.48
N ALA A 258 21.06 -19.85 -23.04
CA ALA A 258 21.00 -20.55 -24.29
C ALA A 258 21.81 -21.85 -24.22
N PHE A 259 21.30 -22.93 -24.82
CA PHE A 259 22.02 -24.21 -24.83
C PHE A 259 23.32 -24.15 -25.61
N ASP A 260 24.44 -24.41 -24.94
CA ASP A 260 25.73 -24.53 -25.59
C ASP A 260 25.88 -25.80 -26.46
N PRO A 261 26.72 -25.77 -27.51
CA PRO A 261 27.37 -24.56 -28.04
C PRO A 261 26.36 -23.65 -28.74
N ASN A 262 26.51 -22.33 -28.58
CA ASN A 262 25.58 -21.33 -29.10
C ASN A 262 26.28 -20.10 -29.74
N LEU A 263 25.50 -19.27 -30.45
CA LEU A 263 26.01 -18.08 -31.15
C LEU A 263 26.39 -16.92 -30.22
N TYR A 264 25.81 -16.79 -29.03
CA TYR A 264 26.26 -15.78 -28.07
C TYR A 264 27.67 -16.11 -27.58
N SER A 265 27.91 -17.34 -27.13
CA SER A 265 29.23 -17.83 -26.70
C SER A 265 30.25 -17.71 -27.83
N SER A 266 29.84 -18.06 -29.06
CA SER A 266 30.68 -17.92 -30.26
C SER A 266 31.04 -16.47 -30.56
N TYR A 267 30.07 -15.56 -30.44
CA TYR A 267 30.30 -14.12 -30.58
C TYR A 267 31.33 -13.64 -29.56
N TYR A 268 31.12 -13.93 -28.27
CA TYR A 268 32.02 -13.45 -27.23
C TYR A 268 33.43 -13.99 -27.39
N ALA A 269 33.59 -15.28 -27.71
CA ALA A 269 34.89 -15.88 -27.89
C ALA A 269 35.66 -15.31 -29.10
N ILE A 270 35.00 -15.20 -30.25
CA ILE A 270 35.64 -14.73 -31.50
C ILE A 270 35.93 -13.22 -31.42
N LYS A 271 35.01 -12.43 -30.87
CA LYS A 271 35.19 -10.98 -30.74
C LYS A 271 36.22 -10.62 -29.66
N ALA A 272 36.38 -11.48 -28.64
CA ALA A 272 37.50 -11.37 -27.71
C ALA A 272 38.86 -11.62 -28.39
N LEU A 273 38.93 -12.58 -29.32
CA LEU A 273 40.14 -12.82 -30.12
C LEU A 273 40.44 -11.68 -31.10
N GLU A 274 39.41 -11.04 -31.64
CA GLU A 274 39.53 -9.89 -32.56
C GLU A 274 40.24 -8.69 -31.91
N VAL A 275 40.06 -8.46 -30.60
CA VAL A 275 40.81 -7.43 -29.84
C VAL A 275 42.33 -7.58 -30.04
N PHE A 276 42.81 -8.81 -30.22
CA PHE A 276 44.22 -9.11 -30.45
C PHE A 276 44.56 -9.37 -31.93
N GLY A 277 43.58 -9.30 -32.85
CA GLY A 277 43.72 -9.70 -34.25
C GLY A 277 44.01 -11.19 -34.43
N MET A 278 43.42 -12.04 -33.58
CA MET A 278 43.68 -13.48 -33.48
C MET A 278 42.44 -14.33 -33.79
N GLU A 279 41.40 -13.77 -34.40
CA GLU A 279 40.18 -14.47 -34.77
C GLU A 279 40.42 -15.72 -35.64
N GLN A 280 41.51 -15.73 -36.42
CA GLN A 280 41.92 -16.85 -37.28
C GLN A 280 42.59 -18.02 -36.52
N THR A 281 42.77 -17.94 -35.19
CA THR A 281 43.38 -19.03 -34.42
C THR A 281 42.43 -20.20 -34.12
N ILE A 282 41.13 -19.99 -34.31
CA ILE A 282 40.10 -21.02 -34.15
C ILE A 282 40.15 -22.04 -35.29
N ASP A 283 39.48 -23.19 -35.15
CA ASP A 283 39.18 -24.04 -36.29
C ASP A 283 38.02 -23.44 -37.12
N VAL A 284 38.37 -22.62 -38.10
CA VAL A 284 37.41 -21.90 -38.95
C VAL A 284 36.58 -22.87 -39.81
N LEU A 285 37.13 -24.03 -40.20
CA LEU A 285 36.41 -25.00 -41.01
C LEU A 285 35.28 -25.66 -40.20
N ASP A 286 35.59 -26.08 -38.98
CA ASP A 286 34.59 -26.65 -38.09
C ASP A 286 33.56 -25.58 -37.68
N PHE A 287 33.99 -24.34 -37.40
CA PHE A 287 33.06 -23.24 -37.12
C PHE A 287 32.14 -22.91 -38.31
N SER A 288 32.67 -22.93 -39.55
CA SER A 288 31.87 -22.77 -40.76
C SER A 288 30.83 -23.90 -40.91
N ALA A 289 31.21 -25.14 -40.60
CA ALA A 289 30.28 -26.26 -40.59
C ALA A 289 29.18 -26.05 -39.54
N TYR A 290 29.54 -25.57 -38.34
CA TYR A 290 28.60 -25.22 -37.29
C TYR A 290 27.59 -24.15 -37.73
N LEU A 291 28.05 -23.01 -38.28
CA LEU A 291 27.15 -21.97 -38.79
C LEU A 291 26.17 -22.51 -39.85
N ASN A 292 26.66 -23.35 -40.77
CA ASN A 292 25.79 -23.98 -41.78
C ASN A 292 24.71 -24.88 -41.16
N THR A 293 24.95 -25.47 -39.99
CA THR A 293 23.90 -26.25 -39.29
C THR A 293 22.84 -25.37 -38.63
N LEU A 294 23.18 -24.13 -38.29
CA LEU A 294 22.27 -23.18 -37.65
C LEU A 294 21.45 -22.38 -38.67
N TYR A 295 21.94 -22.22 -39.89
CA TYR A 295 21.25 -21.49 -40.94
C TYR A 295 20.12 -22.31 -41.54
N ASP A 296 18.89 -21.83 -41.41
CA ASP A 296 17.71 -22.36 -42.09
C ASP A 296 17.52 -21.60 -43.41
N SER A 297 17.97 -22.20 -44.53
CA SER A 297 17.87 -21.58 -45.86
C SER A 297 16.44 -21.46 -46.38
N ASP A 298 15.48 -22.24 -45.85
CA ASP A 298 14.09 -22.17 -46.27
C ASP A 298 13.38 -20.96 -45.61
N LYS A 299 13.83 -20.59 -44.41
CA LYS A 299 13.26 -19.48 -43.62
C LYS A 299 14.17 -18.26 -43.48
N ASN A 300 15.38 -18.34 -44.02
CA ASN A 300 16.41 -17.28 -44.08
C ASN A 300 16.84 -16.73 -42.72
N TYR A 301 16.96 -17.58 -41.69
CA TYR A 301 17.44 -17.16 -40.36
C TYR A 301 18.53 -18.09 -39.82
N PHE A 302 19.30 -17.59 -38.86
CA PHE A 302 20.11 -18.43 -37.97
C PHE A 302 19.34 -18.79 -36.70
N ALA A 303 19.38 -20.06 -36.32
CA ALA A 303 19.01 -20.48 -34.96
C ALA A 303 20.14 -20.12 -34.00
N ILE A 304 19.82 -19.83 -32.74
CA ILE A 304 20.84 -19.47 -31.73
C ILE A 304 21.75 -20.64 -31.37
N SER A 305 21.22 -21.87 -31.40
CA SER A 305 21.95 -23.12 -31.15
C SER A 305 21.30 -24.30 -31.90
N GLN A 306 22.02 -25.42 -32.01
CA GLN A 306 21.54 -26.64 -32.69
C GLN A 306 20.41 -27.35 -31.94
N PHE A 307 20.26 -27.05 -30.65
CA PHE A 307 19.19 -27.53 -29.79
C PHE A 307 18.26 -26.36 -29.47
N PRO A 308 17.51 -25.83 -30.47
CA PRO A 308 16.66 -24.69 -30.21
C PRO A 308 15.69 -25.04 -29.08
N ILE A 309 15.56 -24.13 -28.12
CA ILE A 309 14.39 -24.06 -27.23
C ILE A 309 13.17 -24.21 -28.15
N PRO A 310 12.12 -24.96 -27.75
CA PRO A 310 11.02 -25.39 -28.63
C PRO A 310 10.39 -24.30 -29.52
N PHE A 311 10.63 -23.01 -29.27
CA PHE A 311 10.04 -21.88 -29.97
C PHE A 311 11.00 -20.94 -30.72
N ASN A 312 12.30 -21.25 -30.89
CA ASN A 312 13.25 -20.41 -31.64
C ASN A 312 13.23 -18.93 -31.21
N GLU A 313 13.41 -18.71 -29.92
CA GLU A 313 13.00 -17.46 -29.22
C GLU A 313 13.90 -16.25 -29.49
N SER A 314 15.04 -16.41 -30.17
CA SER A 314 15.97 -15.30 -30.45
C SER A 314 16.55 -15.33 -31.87
N ASN A 315 15.77 -15.77 -32.85
CA ASN A 315 16.28 -16.01 -34.21
C ASN A 315 16.64 -14.75 -35.00
N ILE A 316 16.05 -13.60 -34.70
CA ILE A 316 16.42 -12.33 -35.34
C ILE A 316 17.77 -11.87 -34.78
N VAL A 317 17.96 -11.97 -33.47
CA VAL A 317 19.24 -11.69 -32.80
C VAL A 317 20.34 -12.64 -33.29
N ALA A 318 20.06 -13.94 -33.31
CA ALA A 318 20.96 -14.97 -33.83
C ALA A 318 21.34 -14.70 -35.29
N SER A 319 20.40 -14.20 -36.10
CA SER A 319 20.63 -13.82 -37.50
C SER A 319 21.60 -12.65 -37.65
N ALA A 320 21.46 -11.62 -36.81
CA ALA A 320 22.39 -10.49 -36.80
C ALA A 320 23.81 -10.91 -36.37
N ILE A 321 23.92 -11.72 -35.31
CA ILE A 321 25.21 -12.27 -34.84
C ILE A 321 25.83 -13.18 -35.91
N GLY A 322 25.04 -14.09 -36.49
CA GLY A 322 25.49 -15.02 -37.52
C GLY A 322 25.98 -14.30 -38.78
N LEU A 323 25.32 -13.20 -39.19
CA LEU A 323 25.77 -12.34 -40.28
C LEU A 323 27.15 -11.74 -39.99
N GLU A 324 27.32 -11.11 -38.83
CA GLU A 324 28.59 -10.47 -38.46
C GLU A 324 29.73 -11.49 -38.39
N LEU A 325 29.52 -12.64 -37.74
CA LEU A 325 30.55 -13.68 -37.62
C LEU A 325 30.87 -14.33 -38.98
N SER A 326 29.88 -14.43 -39.87
CA SER A 326 30.10 -14.92 -41.23
C SER A 326 30.95 -13.94 -42.03
N ASP A 327 30.67 -12.64 -41.94
CA ASP A 327 31.44 -11.60 -42.63
C ASP A 327 32.86 -11.47 -42.04
N LEU A 328 33.01 -11.49 -40.71
CA LEU A 328 34.30 -11.37 -40.01
C LEU A 328 35.28 -12.50 -40.36
N LEU A 329 34.78 -13.75 -40.47
CA LEU A 329 35.60 -14.93 -40.76
C LEU A 329 35.60 -15.32 -42.24
N GLU A 330 35.04 -14.49 -43.11
CA GLU A 330 34.90 -14.76 -44.56
C GLU A 330 34.19 -16.10 -44.85
N ILE A 331 33.23 -16.48 -44.01
CA ILE A 331 32.41 -17.69 -44.16
C ILE A 331 31.28 -17.38 -45.13
N GLY A 332 31.47 -17.82 -46.39
CA GLY A 332 30.61 -17.42 -47.50
C GLY A 332 29.16 -17.89 -47.41
N LEU A 333 28.27 -17.02 -46.94
CA LEU A 333 26.85 -17.05 -47.31
C LEU A 333 26.72 -16.78 -48.82
N THR A 334 25.74 -17.38 -49.49
CA THR A 334 25.45 -16.99 -50.87
C THR A 334 24.95 -15.54 -50.90
N TYR A 335 25.14 -14.85 -52.03
CA TYR A 335 24.68 -13.47 -52.17
C TYR A 335 23.18 -13.33 -51.89
N ASP A 336 22.38 -14.29 -52.36
CA ASP A 336 20.93 -14.29 -52.16
C ASP A 336 20.60 -14.53 -50.67
N ASP A 337 21.22 -15.53 -50.04
CA ASP A 337 21.03 -15.86 -48.61
C ASP A 337 21.39 -14.68 -47.70
N ARG A 338 22.53 -14.02 -47.96
CA ARG A 338 22.96 -12.83 -47.20
C ARG A 338 21.96 -11.68 -47.31
N ASN A 339 21.44 -11.41 -48.51
CA ASN A 339 20.45 -10.34 -48.69
C ASN A 339 19.10 -10.66 -48.04
N GLN A 340 18.66 -11.92 -48.11
CA GLN A 340 17.43 -12.37 -47.44
C GLN A 340 17.56 -12.27 -45.93
N LEU A 341 18.72 -12.65 -45.38
CA LEU A 341 19.02 -12.51 -43.95
C LEU A 341 18.98 -11.06 -43.49
N ILE A 342 19.56 -10.14 -44.26
CA ILE A 342 19.52 -8.69 -43.97
C ILE A 342 18.08 -8.17 -44.02
N SER A 343 17.29 -8.57 -45.02
CA SER A 343 15.86 -8.20 -45.09
C SER A 343 15.12 -8.69 -43.85
N LEU A 344 15.31 -9.95 -43.46
CA LEU A 344 14.69 -10.52 -42.27
C LEU A 344 15.05 -9.72 -41.02
N ILE A 345 16.32 -9.36 -40.83
CA ILE A 345 16.76 -8.57 -39.67
C ILE A 345 16.04 -7.22 -39.67
N PHE A 346 15.99 -6.50 -40.80
CA PHE A 346 15.32 -5.20 -40.84
C PHE A 346 13.80 -5.26 -40.71
N ASP A 347 13.18 -6.31 -41.25
CA ASP A 347 11.74 -6.59 -41.16
C ASP A 347 11.33 -7.03 -39.75
N GLY A 348 12.28 -7.48 -38.93
CA GLY A 348 12.10 -7.80 -37.51
C GLY A 348 11.91 -6.58 -36.60
N ARG A 349 11.88 -5.35 -37.13
CA ARG A 349 11.54 -4.16 -36.34
C ARG A 349 10.05 -4.11 -36.03
N ASN A 350 9.72 -3.87 -34.77
CA ASN A 350 8.35 -3.69 -34.30
C ASN A 350 7.86 -2.26 -34.58
N HIS A 351 6.57 -2.03 -34.30
CA HIS A 351 5.92 -0.73 -34.51
C HIS A 351 6.40 0.38 -33.56
N LEU A 352 7.09 0.03 -32.47
CA LEU A 352 7.70 0.98 -31.52
C LEU A 352 9.09 1.45 -31.99
N GLY A 353 9.66 0.79 -33.00
CA GLY A 353 10.97 1.12 -33.59
C GLY A 353 12.12 0.22 -33.11
N GLY A 354 11.91 -0.63 -32.11
CA GLY A 354 12.87 -1.63 -31.64
C GLY A 354 12.78 -2.93 -32.43
N TRP A 355 13.62 -3.90 -32.11
CA TRP A 355 13.56 -5.24 -32.71
C TRP A 355 12.84 -6.23 -31.82
N VAL A 356 12.03 -7.11 -32.43
CA VAL A 356 11.63 -8.34 -31.75
C VAL A 356 12.80 -9.33 -31.75
N SER A 357 12.93 -10.11 -30.70
CA SER A 357 13.97 -11.14 -30.63
C SER A 357 13.70 -12.29 -31.61
N SER A 358 12.43 -12.60 -31.84
CA SER A 358 12.02 -13.71 -32.69
C SER A 358 10.82 -13.44 -33.60
N SER A 359 10.86 -14.06 -34.79
CA SER A 359 9.74 -14.10 -35.74
C SER A 359 8.62 -15.08 -35.33
N THR A 360 8.87 -15.99 -34.40
CA THR A 360 7.91 -17.02 -33.96
C THR A 360 7.23 -16.65 -32.64
N VAL A 361 7.99 -16.09 -31.71
CA VAL A 361 7.49 -15.62 -30.41
C VAL A 361 7.87 -14.15 -30.27
N PRO A 362 6.99 -13.23 -30.66
CA PRO A 362 7.32 -11.82 -30.69
C PRO A 362 7.38 -11.27 -29.26
N TYR A 363 8.55 -10.76 -28.90
CA TYR A 363 8.80 -9.93 -27.73
C TYR A 363 10.00 -9.04 -28.04
N HIS A 364 10.15 -7.95 -27.31
CA HIS A 364 11.24 -7.00 -27.49
C HIS A 364 11.84 -6.64 -26.13
N GLU A 365 13.16 -6.69 -26.03
CA GLU A 365 13.91 -6.18 -24.87
C GLU A 365 15.02 -5.24 -25.37
N LEU A 366 15.50 -4.36 -24.50
CA LEU A 366 16.60 -3.45 -24.84
C LEU A 366 17.83 -4.21 -25.35
N ILE A 367 18.12 -5.36 -24.72
CA ILE A 367 19.24 -6.23 -25.08
C ILE A 367 19.13 -6.78 -26.52
N ASP A 368 17.92 -7.00 -27.04
CA ASP A 368 17.72 -7.48 -28.42
C ASP A 368 18.11 -6.40 -29.42
N THR A 369 17.59 -5.18 -29.21
CA THR A 369 17.89 -4.02 -30.05
C THR A 369 19.38 -3.67 -29.99
N PHE A 370 19.97 -3.67 -28.79
CA PHE A 370 21.41 -3.44 -28.61
C PHE A 370 22.25 -4.44 -29.40
N GLN A 371 21.99 -5.74 -29.26
CA GLN A 371 22.79 -6.77 -29.93
C GLN A 371 22.64 -6.72 -31.46
N ILE A 372 21.42 -6.45 -31.96
CA ILE A 372 21.19 -6.32 -33.40
C ILE A 372 21.87 -5.08 -33.95
N VAL A 373 21.74 -3.92 -33.31
CA VAL A 373 22.39 -2.68 -33.76
C VAL A 373 23.91 -2.83 -33.74
N ARG A 374 24.48 -3.39 -32.66
CA ARG A 374 25.91 -3.68 -32.55
C ARG A 374 26.38 -4.60 -33.68
N SER A 375 25.65 -5.68 -33.98
CA SER A 375 26.06 -6.61 -35.02
C SER A 375 25.86 -6.08 -36.45
N LEU A 376 24.83 -5.26 -36.68
CA LEU A 376 24.68 -4.53 -37.94
C LEU A 376 25.79 -3.49 -38.14
N GLU A 377 26.28 -2.86 -37.07
CA GLU A 377 27.44 -1.98 -37.13
C GLU A 377 28.71 -2.78 -37.47
N GLY A 378 28.95 -3.90 -36.78
CA GLY A 378 30.08 -4.80 -37.03
C GLY A 378 30.10 -5.36 -38.46
N ALA A 379 28.94 -5.69 -39.03
CA ALA A 379 28.79 -6.12 -40.41
C ALA A 379 28.79 -4.96 -41.44
N GLY A 380 28.83 -3.70 -40.98
CA GLY A 380 28.78 -2.52 -41.84
C GLY A 380 27.41 -2.24 -42.49
N GLU A 381 26.35 -2.90 -42.04
CA GLU A 381 24.99 -2.81 -42.59
C GLU A 381 24.11 -1.76 -41.88
N LEU A 382 24.53 -1.23 -40.73
CA LEU A 382 23.80 -0.16 -40.02
C LEU A 382 23.64 1.12 -40.87
N ILE A 383 24.51 1.32 -41.87
CA ILE A 383 24.40 2.44 -42.82
C ILE A 383 23.14 2.36 -43.70
N SER A 384 22.54 1.18 -43.83
CA SER A 384 21.33 0.93 -44.63
C SER A 384 20.08 1.52 -43.97
N LEU A 385 20.11 1.81 -42.66
CA LEU A 385 19.02 2.54 -41.98
C LEU A 385 19.02 4.02 -42.37
N SER A 386 17.86 4.51 -42.80
CA SER A 386 17.60 5.92 -43.04
C SER A 386 17.62 6.74 -41.74
N LEU A 387 17.70 8.07 -41.87
CA LEU A 387 17.65 8.96 -40.71
C LEU A 387 16.34 8.87 -39.92
N SER A 388 15.21 8.59 -40.59
CA SER A 388 13.91 8.41 -39.92
C SER A 388 13.93 7.16 -39.06
N GLU A 389 14.38 6.05 -39.65
CA GLU A 389 14.48 4.76 -38.98
C GLU A 389 15.42 4.81 -37.77
N LYS A 390 16.58 5.48 -37.89
CA LYS A 390 17.47 5.70 -36.75
C LYS A 390 16.82 6.51 -35.62
N SER A 391 15.92 7.43 -35.96
CA SER A 391 15.17 8.20 -34.96
C SER A 391 14.04 7.38 -34.33
N GLU A 392 13.40 6.49 -35.08
CA GLU A 392 12.41 5.54 -34.54
C GLU A 392 13.05 4.58 -33.54
N VAL A 393 14.24 4.04 -33.86
CA VAL A 393 15.01 3.22 -32.91
C VAL A 393 15.37 4.04 -31.66
N ALA A 394 15.77 5.31 -31.81
CA ALA A 394 16.07 6.15 -30.65
C ALA A 394 14.84 6.44 -29.78
N LEU A 395 13.65 6.57 -30.38
CA LEU A 395 12.38 6.67 -29.64
C LEU A 395 12.10 5.38 -28.87
N PHE A 396 12.33 4.20 -29.45
CA PHE A 396 12.24 2.93 -28.72
C PHE A 396 13.15 2.92 -27.48
N ILE A 397 14.40 3.35 -27.62
CA ILE A 397 15.34 3.44 -26.47
C ILE A 397 14.81 4.37 -25.38
N SER A 398 14.10 5.45 -25.74
CA SER A 398 13.50 6.35 -24.76
C SER A 398 12.38 5.72 -23.92
N LEU A 399 11.73 4.65 -24.42
CA LEU A 399 10.74 3.88 -23.66
C LEU A 399 11.35 3.03 -22.54
N CYS A 400 12.68 2.86 -22.55
CA CYS A 400 13.44 2.18 -21.49
C CYS A 400 14.00 3.15 -20.44
N LYS A 401 13.81 4.47 -20.58
CA LYS A 401 14.37 5.45 -19.64
C LYS A 401 13.72 5.32 -18.26
N SER A 402 14.53 5.27 -17.19
CA SER A 402 14.06 5.20 -15.80
C SER A 402 15.11 5.79 -14.84
N GLU A 403 14.69 6.63 -13.88
CA GLU A 403 15.52 7.21 -12.80
C GLU A 403 16.95 7.62 -13.19
N GLY A 404 17.09 8.52 -14.17
CA GLY A 404 18.40 9.01 -14.64
C GLY A 404 19.24 8.00 -15.44
N GLY A 405 18.83 6.73 -15.52
CA GLY A 405 19.42 5.66 -16.32
C GLY A 405 18.42 5.02 -17.29
N TYR A 406 18.65 3.75 -17.61
CA TYR A 406 17.76 2.94 -18.46
C TYR A 406 17.53 1.55 -17.84
N ALA A 407 16.33 1.03 -18.06
CA ALA A 407 15.86 -0.28 -17.64
C ALA A 407 15.91 -1.29 -18.82
N PRO A 408 15.96 -2.61 -18.55
CA PRO A 408 16.04 -3.62 -19.61
C PRO A 408 14.74 -3.79 -20.40
N LEU A 409 13.60 -3.45 -19.79
CA LEU A 409 12.28 -3.53 -20.38
C LEU A 409 11.79 -2.16 -20.82
N THR A 410 10.96 -2.15 -21.86
CA THR A 410 10.21 -0.97 -22.30
C THR A 410 8.95 -0.80 -21.46
N ASN A 411 8.51 0.45 -21.33
CA ASN A 411 7.36 0.82 -20.51
C ASN A 411 5.99 0.30 -21.01
N ASP A 412 5.92 -0.35 -22.18
CA ASP A 412 4.70 -0.97 -22.72
C ASP A 412 4.38 -2.35 -22.12
N TYR A 413 5.37 -3.02 -21.54
CA TYR A 413 5.10 -4.18 -20.68
C TYR A 413 4.47 -3.69 -19.39
N GLN A 414 3.17 -3.89 -19.21
CA GLN A 414 2.50 -3.38 -18.01
C GLN A 414 2.60 -4.40 -16.88
N ALA A 415 3.18 -4.00 -15.75
CA ALA A 415 3.25 -4.84 -14.56
C ALA A 415 1.86 -5.03 -13.92
N LEU A 416 1.54 -6.25 -13.48
CA LEU A 416 0.23 -6.55 -12.87
C LEU A 416 0.01 -5.81 -11.55
N SER A 417 1.03 -5.66 -10.70
CA SER A 417 0.93 -4.89 -9.46
C SER A 417 0.61 -3.41 -9.72
N GLN A 418 1.19 -2.83 -10.78
CA GLN A 418 0.87 -1.48 -11.19
C GLN A 418 -0.57 -1.36 -11.70
N LEU A 419 -1.04 -2.30 -12.51
CA LEU A 419 -2.43 -2.32 -12.97
C LEU A 419 -3.39 -2.47 -11.78
N ASN A 420 -3.05 -3.32 -10.79
CA ASN A 420 -3.82 -3.49 -9.57
C ASN A 420 -3.92 -2.19 -8.77
N SER A 421 -2.78 -1.54 -8.52
CA SER A 421 -2.69 -0.25 -7.86
C SER A 421 -3.50 0.83 -8.59
N LEU A 422 -3.28 0.99 -9.90
CA LEU A 422 -3.94 1.99 -10.73
C LEU A 422 -5.46 1.79 -10.77
N ILE A 423 -5.92 0.58 -11.06
CA ILE A 423 -7.35 0.28 -11.19
C ILE A 423 -8.03 0.41 -9.84
N GLY A 424 -7.35 0.02 -8.75
CA GLY A 424 -7.78 0.30 -7.39
C GLY A 424 -7.97 1.80 -7.12
N SER A 425 -7.03 2.65 -7.56
CA SER A 425 -7.19 4.11 -7.45
C SER A 425 -8.40 4.64 -8.22
N TYR A 426 -8.69 4.12 -9.43
CA TYR A 426 -9.91 4.47 -10.17
C TYR A 426 -11.17 3.96 -9.46
N ASP A 427 -11.14 2.78 -8.86
CA ASP A 427 -12.28 2.21 -8.13
C ASP A 427 -12.64 3.03 -6.90
N VAL A 428 -11.65 3.33 -6.05
CA VAL A 428 -11.83 4.12 -4.84
C VAL A 428 -12.29 5.56 -5.14
N MET A 429 -11.98 6.07 -6.33
CA MET A 429 -12.47 7.37 -6.82
C MET A 429 -13.78 7.30 -7.64
N ASN A 430 -14.38 6.11 -7.80
CA ASN A 430 -15.57 5.87 -8.63
C ASN A 430 -15.41 6.27 -10.11
N ARG A 431 -14.20 6.15 -10.66
CA ARG A 431 -13.84 6.52 -12.04
C ARG A 431 -13.59 5.32 -12.96
N LEU A 432 -13.89 4.09 -12.53
CA LEU A 432 -13.72 2.88 -13.36
C LEU A 432 -14.36 2.99 -14.76
N SER A 433 -15.44 3.76 -14.92
CA SER A 433 -16.10 3.95 -16.22
C SER A 433 -15.25 4.67 -17.28
N GLU A 434 -14.16 5.32 -16.86
CA GLU A 434 -13.20 5.97 -17.75
C GLU A 434 -12.17 4.98 -18.30
N LEU A 435 -12.07 3.80 -17.67
CA LEU A 435 -11.10 2.79 -18.07
C LEU A 435 -11.57 1.99 -19.30
N PRO A 436 -10.62 1.54 -20.13
CA PRO A 436 -10.86 0.68 -21.29
C PRO A 436 -11.03 -0.77 -20.86
N ILE A 437 -12.11 -1.05 -20.09
CA ILE A 437 -12.33 -2.31 -19.34
C ILE A 437 -12.10 -3.56 -20.20
N GLN A 438 -12.61 -3.61 -21.43
CA GLN A 438 -12.45 -4.80 -22.28
C GLN A 438 -11.00 -5.02 -22.73
N GLN A 439 -10.26 -3.96 -23.05
CA GLN A 439 -8.87 -4.09 -23.49
C GLN A 439 -7.98 -4.52 -22.32
N LEU A 440 -8.23 -3.98 -21.12
CA LEU A 440 -7.56 -4.41 -19.89
C LEU A 440 -7.83 -5.88 -19.59
N PHE A 441 -9.07 -6.34 -19.73
CA PHE A 441 -9.40 -7.76 -19.62
C PHE A 441 -8.61 -8.60 -20.63
N ASP A 442 -8.58 -8.22 -21.91
CA ASP A 442 -7.91 -8.99 -22.96
C ASP A 442 -6.39 -9.13 -22.67
N TRP A 443 -5.75 -8.08 -22.14
CA TRP A 443 -4.34 -8.14 -21.74
C TRP A 443 -4.07 -9.00 -20.51
N ILE A 444 -4.90 -8.88 -19.48
CA ILE A 444 -4.75 -9.65 -18.23
C ILE A 444 -5.08 -11.13 -18.48
N ALA A 445 -6.14 -11.42 -19.22
CA ALA A 445 -6.45 -12.79 -19.66
C ALA A 445 -5.32 -13.35 -20.54
N GLY A 446 -4.72 -12.51 -21.38
CA GLY A 446 -3.54 -12.84 -22.18
C GLY A 446 -2.30 -13.20 -21.36
N SER A 447 -2.19 -12.80 -20.09
CA SER A 447 -1.07 -13.16 -19.21
C SER A 447 -1.25 -14.49 -18.48
N ILE A 448 -2.41 -15.15 -18.65
CA ILE A 448 -2.73 -16.42 -18.00
C ILE A 448 -2.03 -17.58 -18.71
N LYS A 449 -1.29 -18.37 -17.94
CA LYS A 449 -0.62 -19.59 -18.40
C LYS A 449 -1.17 -20.82 -17.69
N TYR A 450 -1.52 -21.83 -18.46
CA TYR A 450 -1.85 -23.16 -17.94
C TYR A 450 -0.59 -24.01 -17.76
N PHE A 451 -0.38 -24.50 -16.54
CA PHE A 451 0.72 -25.38 -16.18
C PHE A 451 0.26 -26.83 -16.12
N GLN A 452 0.33 -27.50 -17.28
CA GLN A 452 -0.08 -28.91 -17.43
C GLN A 452 0.45 -29.85 -16.32
N PRO A 453 1.71 -29.75 -15.84
CA PRO A 453 2.22 -30.69 -14.84
C PRO A 453 1.56 -30.60 -13.46
N VAL A 454 1.01 -29.43 -13.11
CA VAL A 454 0.32 -29.19 -11.82
C VAL A 454 -1.18 -28.98 -11.99
N ASP A 455 -1.68 -29.10 -13.23
CA ASP A 455 -3.08 -28.88 -13.61
C ASP A 455 -3.67 -27.61 -12.99
N CYS A 456 -2.96 -26.49 -13.14
CA CYS A 456 -3.37 -25.20 -12.59
C CYS A 456 -2.99 -24.06 -13.55
N TYR A 457 -3.65 -22.92 -13.40
CA TYR A 457 -3.31 -21.69 -14.09
C TYR A 457 -2.47 -20.78 -13.18
N GLY A 458 -1.72 -19.88 -13.79
CA GLY A 458 -1.06 -18.77 -13.09
C GLY A 458 -0.96 -17.55 -13.99
N PHE A 459 -0.78 -16.39 -13.39
CA PHE A 459 -0.60 -15.14 -14.12
C PHE A 459 0.89 -14.83 -14.26
N LEU A 460 1.30 -14.39 -15.45
CA LEU A 460 2.58 -13.76 -15.67
C LEU A 460 2.54 -12.35 -15.06
N GLY A 461 3.60 -11.93 -14.37
CA GLY A 461 3.66 -10.62 -13.71
C GLY A 461 3.64 -9.39 -14.64
N SER A 462 3.63 -9.59 -15.96
CA SER A 462 3.50 -8.54 -16.97
C SER A 462 2.48 -8.91 -18.05
N THR A 463 1.91 -7.89 -18.68
CA THR A 463 1.08 -8.01 -19.88
C THR A 463 1.92 -7.82 -21.15
N GLY A 464 1.36 -8.07 -22.33
CA GLY A 464 2.01 -7.78 -23.62
C GLY A 464 3.11 -8.78 -24.04
N MET A 465 3.54 -9.65 -23.14
CA MET A 465 4.49 -10.72 -23.44
C MET A 465 3.78 -11.98 -23.96
N ASP A 466 4.30 -12.60 -25.02
CA ASP A 466 3.80 -13.90 -25.46
C ASP A 466 4.08 -14.98 -24.39
N ILE A 467 2.99 -15.54 -23.84
CA ILE A 467 3.01 -16.53 -22.75
C ILE A 467 3.75 -17.82 -23.11
N SER A 468 3.98 -18.10 -24.39
CA SER A 468 4.79 -19.25 -24.83
C SER A 468 6.25 -19.14 -24.38
N LYS A 469 6.83 -17.93 -24.36
CA LYS A 469 8.22 -17.68 -23.93
C LYS A 469 8.43 -17.85 -22.43
N GLY A 470 7.47 -17.45 -21.61
CA GLY A 470 7.47 -17.72 -20.16
C GLY A 470 8.53 -17.01 -19.29
N TYR A 471 9.52 -16.31 -19.85
CA TYR A 471 10.47 -15.44 -19.11
C TYR A 471 11.14 -14.38 -20.00
N PHE A 472 11.62 -13.27 -19.43
CA PHE A 472 12.46 -12.29 -20.13
C PHE A 472 13.92 -12.76 -20.20
N ARG A 473 14.64 -12.41 -21.26
CA ARG A 473 16.05 -12.80 -21.46
C ARG A 473 17.00 -11.99 -20.58
N SER A 474 16.63 -10.74 -20.30
CA SER A 474 17.36 -9.83 -19.41
C SER A 474 17.24 -10.19 -17.93
N HIS A 475 16.28 -11.05 -17.55
CA HIS A 475 16.00 -11.38 -16.16
C HIS A 475 15.89 -10.12 -15.27
N PRO A 476 14.89 -9.25 -15.51
CA PRO A 476 14.70 -8.02 -14.74
C PRO A 476 14.45 -8.33 -13.25
N LEU A 477 14.87 -7.42 -12.36
CA LEU A 477 14.87 -7.62 -10.90
C LEU A 477 13.47 -7.85 -10.34
N GLU A 478 12.46 -7.28 -10.99
CA GLU A 478 11.05 -7.35 -10.63
C GLU A 478 10.46 -8.76 -10.77
N TYR A 479 11.05 -9.60 -11.63
CA TYR A 479 10.50 -10.93 -11.95
C TYR A 479 11.46 -12.09 -11.70
N ALA A 480 12.76 -11.83 -11.51
CA ALA A 480 13.79 -12.86 -11.54
C ALA A 480 14.80 -12.74 -10.38
N THR A 481 14.39 -13.09 -9.17
CA THR A 481 15.26 -13.03 -7.99
C THR A 481 15.19 -14.32 -7.20
N SER A 482 16.34 -14.99 -7.04
CA SER A 482 16.52 -16.18 -6.22
C SER A 482 17.77 -15.97 -5.36
N CYS A 483 17.63 -16.02 -4.03
CA CYS A 483 18.70 -15.67 -3.10
C CYS A 483 18.87 -16.65 -1.93
N ASN A 484 19.98 -16.50 -1.23
CA ASN A 484 20.31 -17.14 0.05
C ASN A 484 19.89 -16.29 1.25
N TYR A 485 19.36 -15.08 1.02
CA TYR A 485 18.96 -14.12 2.04
C TYR A 485 20.11 -13.56 2.86
N GLU A 486 21.34 -13.54 2.32
CA GLU A 486 22.48 -12.87 2.96
C GLU A 486 22.51 -11.37 2.67
N ILE A 487 21.98 -10.94 1.52
CA ILE A 487 21.98 -9.53 1.07
C ILE A 487 20.57 -9.09 0.65
N ILE A 488 19.83 -9.94 -0.06
CA ILE A 488 18.49 -9.63 -0.59
C ILE A 488 17.43 -10.37 0.22
N SER A 489 16.42 -9.65 0.70
CA SER A 489 15.32 -10.23 1.47
C SER A 489 14.17 -10.79 0.62
N GLU A 490 14.11 -10.47 -0.68
CA GLU A 490 12.98 -10.81 -1.55
C GLU A 490 13.32 -11.89 -2.59
N VAL A 491 12.41 -12.85 -2.76
CA VAL A 491 12.46 -13.83 -3.84
C VAL A 491 11.30 -13.55 -4.80
N ARG A 492 11.62 -13.41 -6.08
CA ARG A 492 10.66 -13.05 -7.14
C ARG A 492 10.70 -14.06 -8.28
N ASP A 493 9.53 -14.33 -8.84
CA ASP A 493 9.34 -15.28 -9.94
C ASP A 493 8.35 -14.69 -10.96
N TYR A 494 8.52 -15.02 -12.24
CA TYR A 494 7.66 -14.58 -13.34
C TYR A 494 6.20 -14.97 -13.14
N PHE A 495 5.98 -16.06 -12.41
CA PHE A 495 4.67 -16.54 -11.98
C PHE A 495 4.69 -16.71 -10.47
N SER A 496 3.88 -15.94 -9.76
CA SER A 496 3.81 -15.99 -8.30
C SER A 496 2.35 -15.96 -7.81
N LEU A 497 2.14 -16.22 -6.52
CA LEU A 497 0.83 -16.02 -5.90
C LEU A 497 0.50 -14.53 -5.75
N GLU A 498 1.49 -13.65 -5.72
CA GLU A 498 1.30 -12.20 -5.85
C GLU A 498 0.63 -11.85 -7.18
N TRP A 499 1.18 -12.32 -8.32
CA TRP A 499 0.58 -12.09 -9.63
C TRP A 499 -0.80 -12.75 -9.78
N MET A 500 -1.00 -13.91 -9.13
CA MET A 500 -2.32 -14.53 -9.04
C MET A 500 -3.31 -13.62 -8.33
N PHE A 501 -2.93 -13.08 -7.18
CA PHE A 501 -3.77 -12.17 -6.41
C PHE A 501 -4.05 -10.89 -7.20
N ASP A 502 -3.02 -10.21 -7.71
CA ASP A 502 -3.16 -8.97 -8.47
C ASP A 502 -4.06 -9.15 -9.70
N GLY A 503 -3.84 -10.21 -10.48
CA GLY A 503 -4.63 -10.51 -11.67
C GLY A 503 -6.10 -10.76 -11.32
N LEU A 504 -6.39 -11.55 -10.28
CA LEU A 504 -7.76 -11.83 -9.83
C LEU A 504 -8.42 -10.57 -9.25
N ASN A 505 -7.72 -9.78 -8.45
CA ASN A 505 -8.24 -8.58 -7.81
C ASN A 505 -8.61 -7.52 -8.86
N VAL A 506 -7.76 -7.32 -9.88
CA VAL A 506 -8.09 -6.45 -11.01
C VAL A 506 -9.34 -6.92 -11.74
N LEU A 507 -9.43 -8.23 -12.03
CA LEU A 507 -10.59 -8.78 -12.74
C LEU A 507 -11.88 -8.68 -11.91
N GLU A 508 -11.79 -8.78 -10.59
CA GLU A 508 -12.91 -8.51 -9.68
C GLU A 508 -13.36 -7.04 -9.77
N MET A 509 -12.44 -6.08 -9.61
CA MET A 509 -12.72 -4.64 -9.70
C MET A 509 -13.32 -4.24 -11.06
N LEU A 510 -12.87 -4.88 -12.15
CA LEU A 510 -13.36 -4.62 -13.50
C LEU A 510 -14.70 -5.32 -13.84
N PHE A 511 -15.27 -6.09 -12.91
CA PHE A 511 -16.48 -6.91 -13.13
C PHE A 511 -16.29 -7.95 -14.25
N LYS A 512 -15.11 -8.57 -14.32
CA LYS A 512 -14.68 -9.49 -15.40
C LYS A 512 -14.42 -10.94 -14.96
N MET A 513 -14.74 -11.27 -13.73
CA MET A 513 -14.62 -12.65 -13.21
C MET A 513 -15.51 -13.66 -13.95
N ASP A 514 -16.70 -13.26 -14.38
CA ASP A 514 -17.59 -14.11 -15.19
C ASP A 514 -17.00 -14.40 -16.59
N ASP A 515 -16.35 -13.42 -17.20
CA ASP A 515 -15.68 -13.59 -18.50
C ASP A 515 -14.47 -14.53 -18.33
N LEU A 516 -13.65 -14.34 -17.31
CA LEU A 516 -12.54 -15.24 -16.97
C LEU A 516 -13.00 -16.69 -16.82
N LYS A 517 -14.07 -16.92 -16.06
CA LYS A 517 -14.66 -18.24 -15.79
C LYS A 517 -15.13 -18.95 -17.05
N SER A 518 -15.41 -18.21 -18.12
CA SER A 518 -15.78 -18.79 -19.42
C SER A 518 -14.59 -19.41 -20.16
N ASP A 519 -13.38 -18.88 -19.92
CA ASP A 519 -12.13 -19.29 -20.57
C ASP A 519 -11.27 -20.21 -19.68
N VAL A 520 -11.41 -20.10 -18.36
CA VAL A 520 -10.54 -20.74 -17.37
C VAL A 520 -11.34 -21.57 -16.37
N ASN A 521 -10.80 -22.73 -15.99
CA ASN A 521 -11.39 -23.55 -14.94
C ASN A 521 -10.98 -23.04 -13.55
N LEU A 522 -11.84 -22.20 -12.95
CA LEU A 522 -11.58 -21.64 -11.61
C LEU A 522 -11.40 -22.69 -10.51
N THR A 523 -12.01 -23.88 -10.64
CA THR A 523 -11.78 -24.98 -9.67
C THR A 523 -10.34 -25.47 -9.68
N THR A 524 -9.69 -25.50 -10.86
CA THR A 524 -8.26 -25.87 -10.94
C THR A 524 -7.36 -24.79 -10.34
N MET A 525 -7.71 -23.50 -10.49
CA MET A 525 -7.03 -22.41 -9.80
C MET A 525 -7.13 -22.54 -8.28
N ILE A 526 -8.33 -22.77 -7.74
CA ILE A 526 -8.55 -23.01 -6.30
C ILE A 526 -7.67 -24.16 -5.81
N HIS A 527 -7.70 -25.31 -6.50
CA HIS A 527 -6.91 -26.47 -6.10
C HIS A 527 -5.41 -26.19 -6.18
N GLY A 528 -4.92 -25.54 -7.24
CA GLY A 528 -3.50 -25.27 -7.36
C GLY A 528 -3.00 -24.24 -6.34
N VAL A 529 -3.79 -23.22 -6.00
CA VAL A 529 -3.45 -22.29 -4.91
C VAL A 529 -3.46 -23.02 -3.56
N ALA A 530 -4.44 -23.89 -3.27
CA ALA A 530 -4.45 -24.64 -2.02
C ALA A 530 -3.27 -25.63 -1.91
N ASN A 531 -2.91 -26.29 -3.02
CA ASN A 531 -1.88 -27.34 -3.04
C ASN A 531 -0.44 -26.83 -2.86
N VAL A 532 -0.19 -25.53 -2.98
CA VAL A 532 1.15 -24.96 -2.70
C VAL A 532 1.40 -24.72 -1.22
N GLN A 533 0.44 -25.03 -0.35
CA GLN A 533 0.66 -25.03 1.09
C GLN A 533 1.71 -26.09 1.44
N TYR A 534 2.75 -25.68 2.15
CA TYR A 534 3.87 -26.52 2.50
C TYR A 534 3.60 -27.29 3.80
N LEU A 535 3.39 -28.61 3.67
CA LEU A 535 2.92 -29.46 4.77
C LEU A 535 3.96 -30.48 5.27
N ASN A 536 5.25 -30.22 5.07
CA ASN A 536 6.30 -31.07 5.64
C ASN A 536 6.51 -30.72 7.13
N PRO A 537 6.19 -31.62 8.08
CA PRO A 537 6.24 -31.32 9.51
C PRO A 537 7.67 -31.26 10.08
N PHE A 538 8.69 -31.68 9.32
CA PHE A 538 10.09 -31.65 9.77
C PHE A 538 10.71 -30.25 9.67
N GLU A 539 10.21 -29.42 8.75
CA GLU A 539 10.61 -28.03 8.56
C GLU A 539 9.71 -27.10 9.38
N THR A 540 9.87 -27.13 10.70
CA THR A 540 8.90 -26.57 11.66
C THR A 540 8.60 -25.08 11.47
N ASN A 541 9.56 -24.31 10.95
CA ASN A 541 9.43 -22.87 10.73
C ASN A 541 8.60 -22.53 9.48
N LEU A 542 8.55 -23.45 8.52
CA LEU A 542 7.94 -23.26 7.21
C LEU A 542 6.60 -24.01 7.08
N PHE A 543 6.37 -25.01 7.94
CA PHE A 543 5.15 -25.80 7.98
C PHE A 543 3.90 -24.91 8.05
N GLY A 544 2.99 -25.11 7.11
CA GLY A 544 1.71 -24.41 6.97
C GLY A 544 1.75 -23.15 6.08
N GLY A 545 2.93 -22.62 5.76
CA GLY A 545 3.11 -21.48 4.86
C GLY A 545 2.95 -21.86 3.38
N PHE A 546 2.86 -20.87 2.51
CA PHE A 546 2.65 -21.09 1.07
C PHE A 546 3.93 -20.85 0.26
N GLY A 547 4.13 -21.70 -0.75
CA GLY A 547 5.21 -21.51 -1.73
C GLY A 547 4.95 -20.32 -2.66
N ILE A 548 6.01 -19.80 -3.28
CA ILE A 548 5.92 -18.62 -4.17
C ILE A 548 4.95 -18.75 -5.35
N SER A 549 4.75 -19.95 -5.89
CA SER A 549 4.05 -20.18 -7.15
C SER A 549 3.38 -21.53 -7.16
N VAL A 550 2.34 -21.70 -7.99
CA VAL A 550 1.71 -23.01 -8.29
C VAL A 550 2.72 -24.05 -8.77
N ARG A 551 3.82 -23.59 -9.40
CA ARG A 551 4.93 -24.44 -9.84
C ARG A 551 5.79 -25.00 -8.71
N SER A 552 5.71 -24.44 -7.50
CA SER A 552 6.49 -24.93 -6.35
C SER A 552 6.20 -26.40 -6.08
N THR A 553 4.96 -26.86 -6.30
CA THR A 553 4.57 -28.27 -6.14
C THR A 553 5.32 -29.25 -7.06
N MET A 554 6.00 -28.75 -8.11
CA MET A 554 6.82 -29.56 -9.02
C MET A 554 8.24 -29.82 -8.51
N LEU A 555 8.65 -29.12 -7.45
CA LEU A 555 10.00 -29.17 -6.92
C LEU A 555 10.16 -30.25 -5.85
N SER A 556 11.39 -30.64 -5.55
CA SER A 556 11.67 -31.48 -4.37
C SER A 556 11.31 -30.75 -3.08
N ASP A 557 10.99 -31.47 -2.01
CA ASP A 557 10.69 -30.88 -0.69
C ASP A 557 11.73 -29.84 -0.23
N GLU A 558 13.02 -30.14 -0.41
CA GLU A 558 14.12 -29.23 -0.06
C GLU A 558 14.03 -27.90 -0.83
N LEU A 559 13.70 -27.96 -2.12
CA LEU A 559 13.56 -26.77 -2.96
C LEU A 559 12.22 -26.05 -2.72
N GLN A 560 11.17 -26.76 -2.31
CA GLN A 560 9.90 -26.17 -1.90
C GLN A 560 10.07 -25.35 -0.62
N ALA A 561 10.73 -25.92 0.40
CA ALA A 561 11.01 -25.24 1.67
C ALA A 561 11.69 -23.89 1.45
N LYS A 562 12.70 -23.87 0.56
CA LYS A 562 13.46 -22.67 0.16
C LYS A 562 12.62 -21.60 -0.58
N ARG A 563 11.38 -21.90 -0.96
CA ARG A 563 10.44 -21.01 -1.66
C ARG A 563 9.18 -20.70 -0.85
N VAL A 564 9.12 -21.09 0.41
CA VAL A 564 8.06 -20.67 1.34
C VAL A 564 8.39 -19.28 1.85
N VAL A 565 7.49 -18.34 1.57
CA VAL A 565 7.65 -16.90 1.85
C VAL A 565 6.33 -16.42 2.45
N PHE A 566 6.37 -15.66 3.55
CA PHE A 566 5.20 -15.43 4.39
C PHE A 566 4.06 -14.71 3.63
N GLU A 567 4.44 -13.72 2.83
CA GLU A 567 3.62 -12.87 1.96
C GLU A 567 2.77 -13.69 1.00
N ASN A 568 3.29 -14.83 0.54
CA ASN A 568 2.54 -15.73 -0.34
C ASN A 568 1.41 -16.45 0.40
N SER A 569 1.47 -16.58 1.73
CA SER A 569 0.35 -17.07 2.53
C SER A 569 -0.80 -16.05 2.50
N TYR A 570 -0.50 -14.76 2.60
CA TYR A 570 -1.49 -13.70 2.43
C TYR A 570 -2.07 -13.72 1.02
N ASN A 571 -1.22 -13.67 -0.01
CA ASN A 571 -1.67 -13.68 -1.41
C ASN A 571 -2.49 -14.93 -1.77
N ALA A 572 -2.16 -16.09 -1.21
CA ALA A 572 -2.95 -17.31 -1.36
C ALA A 572 -4.35 -17.17 -0.77
N ILE A 573 -4.46 -16.72 0.48
CA ILE A 573 -5.76 -16.53 1.15
C ILE A 573 -6.61 -15.51 0.39
N ARG A 574 -6.03 -14.38 -0.02
CA ARG A 574 -6.72 -13.37 -0.83
C ARG A 574 -7.22 -13.91 -2.16
N SER A 575 -6.38 -14.67 -2.88
CA SER A 575 -6.78 -15.31 -4.14
C SER A 575 -7.93 -16.29 -3.93
N LEU A 576 -7.89 -17.08 -2.85
CA LEU A 576 -8.94 -18.04 -2.51
C LEU A 576 -10.25 -17.36 -2.12
N GLU A 577 -10.23 -16.24 -1.40
CA GLU A 577 -11.42 -15.44 -1.08
C GLU A 577 -12.14 -14.98 -2.36
N ILE A 578 -11.40 -14.40 -3.32
CA ILE A 578 -11.96 -13.95 -4.60
C ILE A 578 -12.57 -15.13 -5.37
N LEU A 579 -11.80 -16.22 -5.52
CA LEU A 579 -12.24 -17.39 -6.28
C LEU A 579 -13.45 -18.09 -5.64
N THR A 580 -13.51 -18.18 -4.31
CA THR A 580 -14.62 -18.83 -3.60
C THR A 580 -15.89 -18.00 -3.63
N LYS A 581 -15.78 -16.68 -3.51
CA LYS A 581 -16.90 -15.75 -3.69
C LYS A 581 -17.51 -15.91 -5.09
N GLU A 582 -16.70 -15.87 -6.13
CA GLU A 582 -17.14 -16.05 -7.53
C GLU A 582 -17.80 -17.43 -7.77
N MET A 583 -17.22 -18.48 -7.18
CA MET A 583 -17.74 -19.84 -7.33
C MET A 583 -18.90 -20.18 -6.37
N ASN A 584 -19.24 -19.29 -5.44
CA ASN A 584 -20.12 -19.59 -4.30
C ASN A 584 -19.70 -20.89 -3.57
N ALA A 585 -18.39 -21.08 -3.38
CA ALA A 585 -17.81 -22.33 -2.90
C ALA A 585 -17.74 -22.45 -1.37
N GLY A 586 -18.21 -21.45 -0.63
CA GLY A 586 -18.10 -21.38 0.83
C GLY A 586 -16.94 -20.50 1.28
N SER A 587 -16.51 -20.67 2.52
CA SER A 587 -15.37 -19.96 3.10
C SER A 587 -14.04 -20.63 2.71
N VAL A 588 -12.92 -19.94 2.92
CA VAL A 588 -11.58 -20.54 2.70
C VAL A 588 -11.36 -21.80 3.55
N ARG A 589 -11.98 -21.90 4.73
CA ARG A 589 -11.96 -23.10 5.59
C ARG A 589 -12.64 -24.31 4.97
N ASP A 590 -13.54 -24.11 4.02
CA ASP A 590 -14.26 -25.19 3.34
C ASP A 590 -13.44 -25.77 2.17
N LEU A 591 -12.25 -25.20 1.90
CA LEU A 591 -11.33 -25.64 0.85
C LEU A 591 -10.33 -26.70 1.34
N LEU A 592 -9.43 -27.13 0.44
CA LEU A 592 -8.35 -28.08 0.70
C LEU A 592 -7.16 -27.48 1.47
N VAL A 593 -7.31 -26.30 2.08
CA VAL A 593 -6.26 -25.67 2.90
C VAL A 593 -6.30 -26.28 4.30
N ASP A 594 -5.14 -26.65 4.83
CA ASP A 594 -4.99 -27.05 6.23
C ASP A 594 -4.89 -25.78 7.09
N ASP A 595 -6.02 -25.33 7.63
CA ASP A 595 -6.12 -24.09 8.39
C ASP A 595 -5.37 -24.17 9.72
N ASP A 596 -5.44 -25.31 10.42
CA ASP A 596 -4.63 -25.59 11.62
C ASP A 596 -3.12 -25.41 11.35
N ALA A 597 -2.62 -25.89 10.22
CA ALA A 597 -1.23 -25.72 9.82
C ALA A 597 -0.89 -24.25 9.53
N LEU A 598 -1.75 -23.52 8.83
CA LEU A 598 -1.54 -22.10 8.54
C LEU A 598 -1.58 -21.23 9.81
N ILE A 599 -2.52 -21.48 10.73
CA ILE A 599 -2.59 -20.80 12.03
C ILE A 599 -1.32 -21.09 12.83
N THR A 600 -0.83 -22.33 12.79
CA THR A 600 0.46 -22.72 13.39
C THR A 600 1.62 -21.96 12.76
N HIS A 601 1.62 -21.80 11.43
CA HIS A 601 2.63 -21.03 10.71
C HIS A 601 2.67 -19.57 11.17
N VAL A 602 1.51 -18.89 11.22
CA VAL A 602 1.42 -17.50 11.70
C VAL A 602 1.87 -17.41 13.16
N SER A 603 1.32 -18.25 14.03
CA SER A 603 1.59 -18.21 15.48
C SER A 603 3.06 -18.44 15.84
N ARG A 604 3.79 -19.26 15.05
CA ARG A 604 5.22 -19.51 15.27
C ARG A 604 6.11 -18.34 14.88
N ASN A 605 5.65 -17.52 13.95
CA ASN A 605 6.40 -16.38 13.40
C ASN A 605 6.08 -15.05 14.10
N LEU A 606 5.00 -15.02 14.88
CA LEU A 606 4.71 -13.90 15.77
C LEU A 606 5.78 -13.79 16.87
N VAL A 607 6.32 -12.59 17.01
CA VAL A 607 7.16 -12.16 18.12
C VAL A 607 6.26 -11.46 19.14
N GLU A 608 6.11 -12.06 20.31
CA GLU A 608 5.45 -11.44 21.45
C GLU A 608 6.47 -11.08 22.53
N THR A 609 6.64 -9.80 22.80
CA THR A 609 7.45 -9.27 23.91
C THR A 609 6.55 -8.89 25.10
N ALA A 610 7.13 -8.24 26.12
CA ALA A 610 6.34 -7.68 27.21
C ALA A 610 5.41 -6.55 26.73
N THR A 611 5.80 -5.84 25.67
CA THR A 611 5.17 -4.61 25.18
C THR A 611 4.59 -4.72 23.78
N ASP A 612 5.08 -5.64 22.96
CA ASP A 612 4.82 -5.66 21.51
C ASP A 612 4.32 -7.02 21.04
N ILE A 613 3.49 -7.00 20.01
CA ILE A 613 3.16 -8.15 19.16
C ILE A 613 3.35 -7.70 17.72
N TYR A 614 4.21 -8.40 16.99
CA TYR A 614 4.46 -8.19 15.57
C TYR A 614 4.94 -9.48 14.92
N LEU A 615 4.90 -9.56 13.60
CA LEU A 615 5.54 -10.63 12.86
C LEU A 615 6.89 -10.14 12.35
N LEU A 616 7.97 -10.80 12.77
CA LEU A 616 9.29 -10.52 12.23
C LEU A 616 9.56 -11.43 11.04
N PRO A 617 9.98 -10.91 9.87
CA PRO A 617 10.40 -11.74 8.76
C PRO A 617 11.60 -12.62 9.13
N PHE A 618 11.71 -13.81 8.53
CA PHE A 618 12.88 -14.67 8.72
C PHE A 618 14.19 -14.07 8.18
N HIS A 619 14.08 -13.16 7.21
CA HIS A 619 15.17 -12.75 6.32
C HIS A 619 15.32 -11.23 6.15
N ASP A 620 14.45 -10.44 6.77
CA ASP A 620 14.43 -8.98 6.71
C ASP A 620 14.13 -8.44 8.11
N SER A 621 14.97 -7.56 8.62
CA SER A 621 14.80 -6.96 9.95
C SER A 621 14.30 -5.51 9.91
N SER A 622 13.95 -5.01 8.72
CA SER A 622 13.36 -3.68 8.57
C SER A 622 12.00 -3.59 9.25
N VAL A 623 11.71 -2.40 9.76
CA VAL A 623 10.45 -2.10 10.46
C VAL A 623 9.28 -2.13 9.48
N GLU A 624 9.50 -1.65 8.25
CA GLU A 624 8.52 -1.62 7.15
C GLU A 624 8.05 -3.03 6.82
N LYS A 625 8.99 -3.98 6.76
CA LYS A 625 8.67 -5.38 6.47
C LYS A 625 7.99 -6.06 7.65
N ALA A 626 8.38 -5.74 8.88
CA ALA A 626 7.68 -6.21 10.07
C ALA A 626 6.24 -5.68 10.13
N LEU A 627 5.98 -4.41 9.78
CA LEU A 627 4.62 -3.84 9.70
C LEU A 627 3.79 -4.53 8.60
N GLU A 628 4.34 -4.69 7.40
CA GLU A 628 3.69 -5.40 6.29
C GLU A 628 3.29 -6.83 6.69
N ASN A 629 4.23 -7.60 7.22
CA ASN A 629 3.98 -8.99 7.62
C ASN A 629 3.06 -9.08 8.84
N THR A 630 3.09 -8.10 9.74
CA THR A 630 2.14 -8.00 10.85
C THR A 630 0.73 -7.78 10.30
N TYR A 631 0.52 -6.82 9.40
CA TYR A 631 -0.78 -6.63 8.75
C TYR A 631 -1.28 -7.91 8.07
N GLN A 632 -0.43 -8.55 7.27
CA GLN A 632 -0.76 -9.78 6.57
C GLN A 632 -1.12 -10.94 7.52
N ALA A 633 -0.38 -11.09 8.63
CA ALA A 633 -0.68 -12.09 9.66
C ALA A 633 -2.03 -11.86 10.32
N LEU A 634 -2.30 -10.62 10.72
CA LEU A 634 -3.56 -10.23 11.34
C LEU A 634 -4.73 -10.44 10.37
N TYR A 635 -4.53 -10.13 9.09
CA TYR A 635 -5.51 -10.40 8.04
C TYR A 635 -5.80 -11.91 7.93
N ILE A 636 -4.78 -12.75 7.82
CA ILE A 636 -4.94 -14.22 7.72
C ILE A 636 -5.72 -14.76 8.93
N LEU A 637 -5.35 -14.34 10.16
CA LEU A 637 -6.04 -14.78 11.37
C LEU A 637 -7.51 -14.35 11.37
N ASN A 638 -7.82 -13.13 10.92
CA ASN A 638 -9.20 -12.64 10.83
C ASN A 638 -10.00 -13.39 9.76
N ALA A 639 -9.41 -13.64 8.58
CA ALA A 639 -10.03 -14.43 7.51
C ALA A 639 -10.34 -15.87 7.92
N LEU A 640 -9.52 -16.44 8.81
CA LEU A 640 -9.75 -17.75 9.42
C LEU A 640 -10.64 -17.67 10.66
N GLY A 641 -11.04 -16.51 11.16
CA GLY A 641 -11.89 -16.39 12.36
C GLY A 641 -11.22 -16.89 13.65
N GLU A 642 -9.91 -16.70 13.77
CA GLU A 642 -9.08 -17.02 14.93
C GLU A 642 -9.02 -15.88 15.96
N PRO A 643 -8.53 -16.12 17.20
CA PRO A 643 -8.74 -15.18 18.31
C PRO A 643 -7.98 -13.85 18.14
N ASP A 644 -8.60 -12.79 18.68
CA ASP A 644 -8.00 -11.47 18.86
C ASP A 644 -6.69 -11.55 19.64
N LEU A 645 -5.62 -11.08 19.00
CA LEU A 645 -4.34 -10.81 19.66
C LEU A 645 -4.45 -9.57 20.56
N ASN A 646 -3.45 -9.34 21.42
CA ASN A 646 -3.48 -8.20 22.34
C ASN A 646 -3.34 -6.86 21.58
N HIS A 647 -4.47 -6.18 21.37
CA HIS A 647 -4.55 -4.90 20.65
C HIS A 647 -3.66 -3.81 21.25
N SER A 648 -3.50 -3.76 22.58
CA SER A 648 -2.63 -2.76 23.22
C SER A 648 -1.15 -2.97 22.88
N LYS A 649 -0.71 -4.23 22.73
CA LYS A 649 0.66 -4.54 22.33
C LYS A 649 0.90 -4.26 20.84
N ILE A 650 -0.09 -4.55 20.00
CA ILE A 650 -0.04 -4.23 18.57
C ILE A 650 0.01 -2.71 18.38
N GLN A 651 -0.85 -1.97 19.09
CA GLN A 651 -0.86 -0.51 19.05
C GLN A 651 0.49 0.07 19.47
N HIS A 652 1.10 -0.44 20.54
CA HIS A 652 2.42 0.03 20.99
C HIS A 652 3.51 -0.21 19.94
N PHE A 653 3.51 -1.39 19.29
CA PHE A 653 4.42 -1.68 18.19
C PHE A 653 4.24 -0.68 17.03
N VAL A 654 3.00 -0.44 16.61
CA VAL A 654 2.70 0.52 15.52
C VAL A 654 3.18 1.92 15.90
N GLU A 655 2.81 2.44 17.07
CA GLU A 655 3.18 3.78 17.52
C GLU A 655 4.70 3.99 17.63
N THR A 656 5.44 2.96 18.03
CA THR A 656 6.91 3.03 18.16
C THR A 656 7.65 2.81 16.84
N SER A 657 6.94 2.33 15.81
CA SER A 657 7.47 2.00 14.48
C SER A 657 7.24 3.10 13.44
N LEU A 658 6.40 4.09 13.73
CA LEU A 658 6.04 5.16 12.79
C LEU A 658 7.28 5.92 12.28
N ASP A 659 7.46 5.90 10.96
CA ASP A 659 8.48 6.65 10.23
C ASP A 659 7.84 7.48 9.11
N TYR A 660 7.93 8.81 9.25
CA TYR A 660 7.36 9.77 8.30
C TYR A 660 8.28 10.09 7.11
N THR A 661 9.34 9.31 6.90
CA THR A 661 10.19 9.38 5.70
C THR A 661 9.88 8.28 4.69
N ASN A 662 9.03 7.30 5.07
CA ASN A 662 8.71 6.12 4.27
C ASN A 662 7.20 5.87 4.20
N ILE A 663 6.61 5.95 3.01
CA ILE A 663 5.16 5.84 2.85
C ILE A 663 4.63 4.42 3.10
N LYS A 664 5.46 3.37 2.89
CA LYS A 664 5.11 1.97 3.20
C LYS A 664 4.91 1.78 4.70
N ASN A 665 5.74 2.42 5.51
CA ASN A 665 5.64 2.41 6.96
C ASN A 665 4.29 3.00 7.42
N ILE A 666 3.96 4.21 6.94
CA ILE A 666 2.70 4.88 7.24
C ILE A 666 1.51 4.05 6.79
N TYR A 667 1.54 3.56 5.54
CA TYR A 667 0.45 2.77 4.97
C TYR A 667 0.17 1.51 5.78
N TYR A 668 1.18 0.67 6.08
CA TYR A 668 0.92 -0.55 6.85
C TYR A 668 0.57 -0.27 8.32
N SER A 669 1.08 0.82 8.90
CA SER A 669 0.62 1.30 10.21
C SER A 669 -0.86 1.68 10.18
N TYR A 670 -1.30 2.41 9.15
CA TYR A 670 -2.70 2.75 8.90
C TYR A 670 -3.57 1.49 8.70
N LYS A 671 -3.10 0.51 7.92
CA LYS A 671 -3.84 -0.74 7.68
C LYS A 671 -4.02 -1.56 8.95
N ILE A 672 -3.00 -1.66 9.80
CA ILE A 672 -3.10 -2.34 11.10
C ILE A 672 -4.07 -1.59 12.02
N ALA A 673 -3.93 -0.27 12.10
CA ALA A 673 -4.81 0.56 12.93
C ALA A 673 -6.28 0.42 12.51
N SER A 674 -6.54 0.46 11.21
CA SER A 674 -7.89 0.34 10.64
C SER A 674 -8.49 -1.05 10.85
N LEU A 675 -7.68 -2.12 10.71
CA LEU A 675 -8.16 -3.50 10.86
C LEU A 675 -8.75 -3.81 12.24
N TYR A 676 -8.21 -3.19 13.31
CA TYR A 676 -8.67 -3.39 14.69
C TYR A 676 -9.26 -2.15 15.38
N GLY A 677 -9.39 -1.03 14.66
CA GLY A 677 -9.84 0.24 15.25
C GLY A 677 -8.90 0.77 16.35
N LEU A 678 -7.59 0.64 16.16
CA LEU A 678 -6.58 1.10 17.12
C LEU A 678 -6.52 2.63 17.13
N SER A 679 -6.35 3.24 18.31
CA SER A 679 -6.29 4.70 18.47
C SER A 679 -4.89 5.29 18.22
N VAL A 680 -4.25 4.91 17.12
CA VAL A 680 -2.90 5.38 16.74
C VAL A 680 -2.95 6.87 16.38
N GLN A 681 -2.05 7.66 16.96
CA GLN A 681 -1.92 9.09 16.67
C GLN A 681 -0.89 9.31 15.55
N PHE A 682 -1.38 9.56 14.35
CA PHE A 682 -0.54 9.92 13.20
C PHE A 682 -0.28 11.43 13.16
N ASP A 683 0.94 11.82 12.78
CA ASP A 683 1.29 13.19 12.43
C ASP A 683 0.85 13.48 10.99
N ILE A 684 -0.29 14.15 10.87
CA ILE A 684 -0.93 14.45 9.59
C ILE A 684 -0.02 15.36 8.74
N THR A 685 0.53 16.43 9.34
CA THR A 685 1.37 17.39 8.63
C THR A 685 2.61 16.72 8.05
N GLN A 686 3.29 15.85 8.81
CA GLN A 686 4.44 15.12 8.29
C GLN A 686 4.06 14.12 7.19
N THR A 687 2.90 13.45 7.32
CA THR A 687 2.41 12.50 6.30
C THR A 687 2.10 13.22 4.99
N GLN A 688 1.37 14.32 5.03
CA GLN A 688 1.03 15.12 3.84
C GLN A 688 2.28 15.70 3.18
N ALA A 689 3.23 16.21 3.98
CA ALA A 689 4.51 16.69 3.48
C ALA A 689 5.32 15.57 2.80
N LEU A 690 5.29 14.35 3.35
CA LEU A 690 5.93 13.19 2.73
C LEU A 690 5.30 12.91 1.36
N ILE A 691 3.97 12.80 1.26
CA ILE A 691 3.25 12.51 0.01
C ILE A 691 3.59 13.52 -1.09
N GLN A 692 3.61 14.81 -0.75
CA GLN A 692 4.04 15.87 -1.69
C GLN A 692 5.50 15.71 -2.10
N SER A 693 6.38 15.35 -1.17
CA SER A 693 7.82 15.21 -1.43
C SER A 693 8.17 13.98 -2.27
N ILE A 694 7.36 12.93 -2.25
CA ILE A 694 7.62 11.67 -2.97
C ILE A 694 6.91 11.59 -4.32
N TYR A 695 6.04 12.54 -4.68
CA TYR A 695 5.42 12.56 -6.00
C TYR A 695 6.40 13.07 -7.09
N SER A 696 6.37 12.41 -8.25
CA SER A 696 7.16 12.76 -9.43
C SER A 696 6.27 13.18 -10.60
N ASP A 697 6.30 14.46 -10.96
CA ASP A 697 5.61 14.98 -12.14
C ASP A 697 6.17 14.38 -13.45
N GLU A 698 7.45 14.01 -13.51
CA GLU A 698 8.08 13.42 -14.72
C GLU A 698 7.49 12.05 -15.03
N PHE A 699 7.24 11.24 -13.99
CA PHE A 699 6.79 9.86 -14.13
C PHE A 699 5.29 9.69 -13.84
N ASN A 700 4.65 10.72 -13.26
CA ASN A 700 3.29 10.67 -12.70
C ASN A 700 3.13 9.42 -11.80
N GLN A 701 4.05 9.28 -10.84
CA GLN A 701 4.16 8.18 -9.89
C GLN A 701 4.75 8.67 -8.57
N PHE A 702 4.70 7.81 -7.54
CA PHE A 702 5.25 8.09 -6.23
C PHE A 702 6.50 7.23 -5.95
N TYR A 703 7.51 7.85 -5.35
CA TYR A 703 8.62 7.17 -4.73
C TYR A 703 8.23 6.55 -3.39
N LEU A 704 8.98 5.53 -2.95
CA LEU A 704 8.76 4.89 -1.65
C LEU A 704 9.15 5.79 -0.46
N THR A 705 10.20 6.60 -0.64
CA THR A 705 10.79 7.46 0.40
C THR A 705 11.11 8.85 -0.13
N SER A 706 11.34 9.80 0.79
CA SER A 706 11.74 11.19 0.48
C SER A 706 13.03 11.29 -0.33
N ASP A 707 13.84 10.25 -0.33
CA ASP A 707 15.18 10.21 -0.92
C ASP A 707 15.10 9.91 -2.43
N ARG A 708 13.92 9.50 -2.90
CA ARG A 708 13.57 9.28 -4.32
C ARG A 708 14.47 8.27 -5.03
N GLU A 709 14.86 7.20 -4.33
CA GLU A 709 15.71 6.15 -4.91
C GLU A 709 14.92 5.09 -5.69
N GLN A 710 13.67 4.82 -5.29
CA GLN A 710 12.85 3.76 -5.87
C GLN A 710 11.40 4.22 -6.08
N ILE A 711 10.91 4.11 -7.31
CA ILE A 711 9.47 4.16 -7.61
C ILE A 711 8.87 2.80 -7.26
N GLU A 712 7.80 2.80 -6.46
CA GLU A 712 7.07 1.60 -6.08
C GLU A 712 5.62 1.71 -6.60
N PRO A 713 5.22 0.92 -7.62
CA PRO A 713 3.89 1.02 -8.22
C PRO A 713 2.72 0.94 -7.24
N CYS A 714 2.88 0.23 -6.11
CA CYS A 714 1.82 0.09 -5.11
C CYS A 714 1.50 1.41 -4.37
N VAL A 715 2.42 2.38 -4.32
CA VAL A 715 2.25 3.61 -3.53
C VAL A 715 1.08 4.46 -4.04
N LEU A 716 0.85 4.48 -5.35
CA LEU A 716 -0.30 5.16 -5.96
C LEU A 716 -1.61 4.67 -5.32
N GLY A 717 -1.82 3.35 -5.28
CA GLY A 717 -2.98 2.73 -4.64
C GLY A 717 -3.05 3.06 -3.16
N TRP A 718 -1.94 3.01 -2.43
CA TRP A 718 -1.89 3.32 -0.99
C TRP A 718 -2.32 4.75 -0.67
N VAL A 719 -1.83 5.73 -1.44
CA VAL A 719 -2.18 7.15 -1.26
C VAL A 719 -3.67 7.36 -1.52
N PHE A 720 -4.21 6.79 -2.60
CA PHE A 720 -5.64 6.90 -2.93
C PHE A 720 -6.53 6.20 -1.89
N GLU A 721 -6.12 5.03 -1.41
CA GLU A 721 -6.83 4.30 -0.37
C GLU A 721 -6.85 5.10 0.94
N MET A 722 -5.70 5.56 1.43
CA MET A 722 -5.64 6.38 2.64
C MET A 722 -6.44 7.68 2.49
N ALA A 723 -6.37 8.34 1.33
CA ALA A 723 -7.11 9.57 1.09
C ALA A 723 -8.62 9.41 1.23
N ARG A 724 -9.16 8.24 0.89
CA ARG A 724 -10.62 8.01 0.84
C ARG A 724 -11.15 7.19 2.00
N ASN A 725 -10.33 6.34 2.60
CA ASN A 725 -10.74 5.40 3.64
C ASN A 725 -10.24 5.78 5.04
N ASP A 726 -9.32 6.74 5.19
CA ASP A 726 -8.92 7.25 6.50
C ASP A 726 -9.97 8.22 7.08
N ASP A 727 -10.16 8.14 8.39
CA ASP A 727 -11.18 8.92 9.11
C ASP A 727 -10.90 10.43 9.03
N VAL A 728 -11.96 11.21 8.87
CA VAL A 728 -11.87 12.67 8.91
C VAL A 728 -11.61 13.15 10.34
N ARG A 729 -10.48 13.82 10.54
CA ARG A 729 -10.12 14.49 11.79
C ARG A 729 -10.60 15.92 11.75
N ILE A 730 -11.05 16.40 12.90
CA ILE A 730 -11.62 17.73 13.09
C ILE A 730 -10.69 18.48 14.06
N ASP A 731 -10.06 19.54 13.60
CA ASP A 731 -9.36 20.49 14.46
C ASP A 731 -10.24 21.73 14.65
N ALA A 732 -10.61 22.00 15.90
CA ALA A 732 -11.59 23.01 16.23
C ALA A 732 -11.00 24.04 17.18
N THR A 733 -10.91 25.28 16.71
CA THR A 733 -10.46 26.43 17.51
C THR A 733 -11.65 27.30 17.86
N TYR A 734 -11.82 27.60 19.15
CA TYR A 734 -12.89 28.48 19.62
C TYR A 734 -12.47 29.34 20.81
N ASN A 735 -13.15 30.48 20.97
CA ASN A 735 -12.89 31.40 22.07
C ASN A 735 -13.49 30.85 23.37
N ASP A 736 -12.63 30.63 24.37
CA ASP A 736 -12.95 30.13 25.69
C ASP A 736 -12.02 30.78 26.74
N PRO A 737 -12.51 31.22 27.92
CA PRO A 737 -13.91 31.16 28.36
C PRO A 737 -14.72 32.37 27.84
N ILE A 738 -16.03 32.18 27.67
CA ILE A 738 -16.96 33.19 27.12
C ILE A 738 -18.01 33.60 28.15
N MET A 739 -18.41 34.88 28.16
CA MET A 739 -19.54 35.32 28.96
C MET A 739 -20.87 34.84 28.35
N LEU A 740 -21.75 34.26 29.15
CA LEU A 740 -23.11 33.91 28.74
C LEU A 740 -23.81 35.13 28.13
N GLY A 741 -24.53 34.96 27.03
CA GLY A 741 -25.12 36.04 26.25
C GLY A 741 -24.17 36.71 25.24
N GLU A 742 -22.98 36.17 25.01
CA GLU A 742 -22.07 36.58 23.92
C GLU A 742 -22.06 35.60 22.74
N TYR A 743 -21.32 35.96 21.70
CA TYR A 743 -21.03 35.09 20.56
C TYR A 743 -19.65 34.45 20.73
N CYS A 744 -19.60 33.12 20.70
CA CYS A 744 -18.36 32.36 20.56
C CYS A 744 -17.98 32.31 19.08
N TYR A 745 -16.74 32.65 18.75
CA TYR A 745 -16.20 32.39 17.42
C TYR A 745 -15.69 30.95 17.39
N LEU A 746 -16.14 30.19 16.39
CA LEU A 746 -15.73 28.83 16.11
C LEU A 746 -15.10 28.80 14.71
N SER A 747 -13.89 28.26 14.62
CA SER A 747 -13.18 27.95 13.38
C SER A 747 -12.82 26.46 13.39
N VAL A 748 -13.00 25.78 12.26
CA VAL A 748 -12.84 24.34 12.11
C VAL A 748 -12.04 24.04 10.85
N GLU A 749 -10.96 23.28 11.03
CA GLU A 749 -10.17 22.69 9.96
C GLU A 749 -10.44 21.18 9.91
N LEU A 750 -10.44 20.63 8.70
CA LEU A 750 -10.67 19.22 8.44
C LEU A 750 -9.42 18.62 7.82
N GLY A 751 -9.04 17.42 8.21
CA GLY A 751 -7.90 16.73 7.61
C GLY A 751 -8.02 15.22 7.72
N ASN A 752 -7.35 14.50 6.81
CA ASN A 752 -7.00 13.11 7.04
C ASN A 752 -5.52 12.91 6.67
N LEU A 753 -5.02 11.67 6.70
CA LEU A 753 -3.61 11.36 6.42
C LEU A 753 -3.10 11.93 5.09
N VAL A 754 -3.97 12.15 4.10
CA VAL A 754 -3.58 12.62 2.76
C VAL A 754 -4.19 13.98 2.41
N LEU A 755 -5.46 14.20 2.77
CA LEU A 755 -6.23 15.37 2.39
C LEU A 755 -6.14 16.47 3.46
N GLU A 756 -5.74 17.66 3.02
CA GLU A 756 -5.71 18.90 3.79
C GLU A 756 -7.07 19.63 3.77
N GLU A 757 -7.87 19.41 2.72
CA GLU A 757 -9.17 20.03 2.56
C GLU A 757 -10.18 19.01 2.01
N PHE A 758 -11.43 19.15 2.46
CA PHE A 758 -12.56 18.38 1.96
C PHE A 758 -13.42 19.32 1.13
N GLY A 759 -13.58 19.00 -0.16
CA GLY A 759 -14.19 19.90 -1.16
C GLY A 759 -15.58 20.45 -0.80
N PRO A 760 -16.18 21.31 -1.63
CA PRO A 760 -17.31 22.20 -1.29
C PRO A 760 -18.64 21.52 -0.91
N TYR A 761 -18.67 20.19 -0.90
CA TYR A 761 -19.82 19.37 -0.53
C TYR A 761 -19.71 18.80 0.89
N ALA A 762 -18.53 18.90 1.51
CA ALA A 762 -18.37 18.71 2.95
C ALA A 762 -19.05 19.88 3.67
N THR A 763 -20.11 19.58 4.42
CA THR A 763 -20.84 20.55 5.22
C THR A 763 -20.49 20.35 6.69
N VAL A 764 -19.84 21.34 7.29
CA VAL A 764 -19.56 21.35 8.74
C VAL A 764 -20.71 22.02 9.48
N LYS A 765 -21.18 21.37 10.54
CA LYS A 765 -22.30 21.83 11.35
C LYS A 765 -21.95 21.77 12.83
N PHE A 766 -22.34 22.79 13.57
CA PHE A 766 -22.41 22.75 15.02
C PHE A 766 -23.83 22.33 15.45
N GLU A 767 -23.93 21.28 16.25
CA GLU A 767 -25.17 20.68 16.73
C GLU A 767 -25.20 20.74 18.27
N SER A 768 -26.15 21.48 18.84
CA SER A 768 -26.35 21.53 20.30
C SER A 768 -27.83 21.64 20.68
N GLU A 769 -28.17 21.29 21.91
CA GLU A 769 -29.54 21.43 22.42
C GLU A 769 -29.97 22.90 22.49
N PHE A 770 -29.06 23.81 22.84
CA PHE A 770 -29.36 25.23 23.04
C PHE A 770 -29.39 26.05 21.74
N ALA A 771 -28.56 25.69 20.74
CA ALA A 771 -28.45 26.42 19.48
C ALA A 771 -29.13 25.70 18.31
N GLY A 772 -29.53 24.44 18.49
CA GLY A 772 -30.01 23.60 17.40
C GLY A 772 -28.88 23.23 16.45
N LEU A 773 -29.13 23.35 15.14
CA LEU A 773 -28.17 23.02 14.10
C LEU A 773 -27.75 24.29 13.35
N ILE A 774 -26.46 24.58 13.39
CA ILE A 774 -25.84 25.75 12.74
C ILE A 774 -24.85 25.24 11.70
N VAL A 775 -24.98 25.71 10.46
CA VAL A 775 -24.01 25.42 9.38
C VAL A 775 -22.89 26.46 9.43
N LEU A 776 -21.63 25.99 9.41
CA LEU A 776 -20.45 26.86 9.37
C LEU A 776 -20.21 27.33 7.93
N ASP A 777 -19.69 28.55 7.78
CA ASP A 777 -19.38 29.13 6.47
C ASP A 777 -17.99 28.63 6.01
N ALA A 778 -17.93 27.95 4.86
CA ALA A 778 -16.67 27.52 4.27
C ALA A 778 -15.92 28.70 3.62
N LEU A 779 -14.64 28.82 3.89
CA LEU A 779 -13.74 29.82 3.32
C LEU A 779 -12.90 29.23 2.17
N PRO A 780 -12.28 30.07 1.31
CA PRO A 780 -11.47 29.59 0.19
C PRO A 780 -10.17 28.86 0.57
N ASP A 781 -9.77 28.89 1.84
CA ASP A 781 -8.59 28.23 2.41
C ASP A 781 -8.96 26.92 3.15
N GLY A 782 -10.13 26.35 2.85
CA GLY A 782 -10.61 25.09 3.44
C GLY A 782 -11.16 25.21 4.87
N THR A 783 -10.98 26.35 5.54
CA THR A 783 -11.47 26.55 6.91
C THR A 783 -12.98 26.79 6.96
N HIS A 784 -13.63 26.34 8.04
CA HIS A 784 -15.06 26.53 8.28
C HIS A 784 -15.29 27.37 9.52
N GLU A 785 -16.03 28.48 9.40
CA GLU A 785 -16.15 29.45 10.49
C GLU A 785 -17.58 29.86 10.80
N LYS A 786 -17.87 30.15 12.07
CA LYS A 786 -19.13 30.78 12.49
C LYS A 786 -19.03 31.45 13.86
N TYR A 787 -19.83 32.51 14.03
CA TYR A 787 -20.16 33.03 15.35
C TYR A 787 -21.41 32.34 15.90
N ILE A 788 -21.27 31.60 17.01
CA ILE A 788 -22.35 30.89 17.70
C ILE A 788 -22.77 31.69 18.91
N TYR A 789 -24.05 32.05 18.99
CA TYR A 789 -24.60 32.73 20.17
C TYR A 789 -24.79 31.74 21.31
N ILE A 790 -24.17 32.01 22.46
CA ILE A 790 -24.36 31.23 23.69
C ILE A 790 -25.41 31.95 24.55
N PRO A 791 -26.61 31.37 24.75
CA PRO A 791 -27.68 32.05 25.48
C PRO A 791 -27.34 32.21 26.96
N ALA A 792 -27.89 33.26 27.58
CA ALA A 792 -27.90 33.41 29.04
C ALA A 792 -28.95 32.46 29.65
N ASP A 793 -28.65 31.17 29.61
CA ASP A 793 -29.47 30.09 30.13
C ASP A 793 -28.66 29.26 31.14
N PRO A 794 -29.22 28.90 32.32
CA PRO A 794 -28.53 28.08 33.31
C PRO A 794 -28.03 26.73 32.79
N SER A 795 -28.68 26.15 31.78
CA SER A 795 -28.25 24.89 31.14
C SER A 795 -26.91 24.99 30.40
N CYS A 796 -26.45 26.21 30.08
CA CYS A 796 -25.18 26.48 29.42
C CYS A 796 -24.06 26.84 30.41
N TYR A 797 -24.28 26.71 31.73
CA TYR A 797 -23.32 27.04 32.79
C TYR A 797 -22.97 25.80 33.65
N PRO A 798 -21.69 25.57 34.00
CA PRO A 798 -20.49 26.35 33.64
C PRO A 798 -19.98 26.07 32.23
N LEU A 799 -20.67 25.22 31.46
CA LEU A 799 -20.15 24.68 30.22
C LEU A 799 -21.28 24.55 29.20
N ALA A 800 -21.02 25.00 27.97
CA ALA A 800 -21.91 24.85 26.84
C ALA A 800 -21.37 23.77 25.90
N SER A 801 -22.02 22.61 25.87
CA SER A 801 -21.61 21.45 25.06
C SER A 801 -22.31 21.42 23.70
N GLY A 802 -21.60 20.95 22.69
CA GLY A 802 -22.17 20.64 21.38
C GLY A 802 -21.26 19.74 20.56
N TYR A 803 -21.70 19.38 19.36
CA TYR A 803 -20.96 18.53 18.44
C TYR A 803 -20.65 19.30 17.17
N ILE A 804 -19.40 19.26 16.75
CA ILE A 804 -19.02 19.56 15.37
C ILE A 804 -19.24 18.28 14.59
N SER A 805 -20.07 18.33 13.55
CA SER A 805 -20.38 17.20 12.69
C SER A 805 -20.09 17.56 11.23
N VAL A 806 -19.36 16.68 10.56
CA VAL A 806 -19.01 16.79 9.14
C VAL A 806 -19.96 15.89 8.35
N TYR A 807 -20.53 16.45 7.29
CA TYR A 807 -21.46 15.74 6.41
C TYR A 807 -20.96 15.74 4.98
N GLU A 808 -21.05 14.60 4.31
CA GLU A 808 -20.96 14.50 2.86
C GLU A 808 -22.38 14.24 2.33
N GLY A 809 -22.96 15.24 1.67
CA GLY A 809 -24.37 15.21 1.29
C GLY A 809 -25.29 15.04 2.50
N LEU A 810 -25.89 13.86 2.66
CA LEU A 810 -26.77 13.50 3.78
C LEU A 810 -26.09 12.63 4.85
N ASN A 811 -24.93 12.07 4.55
CA ASN A 811 -24.24 11.13 5.43
C ASN A 811 -23.34 11.90 6.40
N LYS A 812 -23.48 11.63 7.70
CA LYS A 812 -22.56 12.14 8.71
C LYS A 812 -21.31 11.26 8.69
N ILE A 813 -20.16 11.86 8.38
CA ILE A 813 -18.90 11.12 8.18
C ILE A 813 -17.92 11.29 9.35
N ALA A 814 -18.03 12.39 10.12
CA ALA A 814 -17.25 12.58 11.34
C ALA A 814 -18.01 13.42 12.36
N THR A 815 -17.65 13.25 13.64
CA THR A 815 -18.19 14.06 14.73
C THR A 815 -17.18 14.22 15.85
N GLN A 816 -17.12 15.42 16.43
CA GLN A 816 -16.28 15.75 17.58
C GLN A 816 -17.11 16.52 18.59
N GLU A 817 -17.02 16.15 19.86
CA GLU A 817 -17.62 16.91 20.95
C GLU A 817 -16.74 18.12 21.28
N ILE A 818 -17.34 19.29 21.41
CA ILE A 818 -16.70 20.49 21.93
C ILE A 818 -17.43 20.99 23.17
N ASN A 819 -16.64 21.51 24.11
CA ASN A 819 -17.08 21.91 25.42
C ASN A 819 -16.52 23.31 25.70
N ILE A 820 -17.41 24.32 25.67
CA ILE A 820 -17.03 25.73 25.79
C ILE A 820 -17.27 26.18 27.22
N ASP A 821 -16.23 26.59 27.95
CA ASP A 821 -16.39 27.15 29.29
C ASP A 821 -17.11 28.50 29.23
N THR A 822 -18.12 28.65 30.08
CA THR A 822 -18.94 29.85 30.17
C THR A 822 -18.86 30.51 31.55
N ASN A 823 -19.06 31.83 31.57
CA ASN A 823 -19.13 32.59 32.81
C ASN A 823 -20.23 33.65 32.81
N TYR A 824 -20.55 34.16 33.99
CA TYR A 824 -21.39 35.34 34.20
C TYR A 824 -20.90 36.07 35.45
N GLU A 825 -21.25 37.35 35.59
CA GLU A 825 -20.93 38.09 36.81
C GLU A 825 -22.19 38.36 37.65
N LEU A 826 -22.13 38.02 38.93
CA LEU A 826 -23.21 38.35 39.87
C LEU A 826 -22.86 39.60 40.69
N THR A 827 -23.47 40.73 40.36
CA THR A 827 -23.39 41.94 41.18
C THR A 827 -24.44 41.88 42.27
N LYS A 828 -24.01 41.97 43.53
CA LYS A 828 -24.90 41.79 44.68
C LYS A 828 -24.51 42.64 45.87
N SER A 829 -25.53 43.12 46.58
CA SER A 829 -25.37 43.86 47.83
C SER A 829 -26.49 43.46 48.79
N VAL A 830 -26.15 43.36 50.07
CA VAL A 830 -27.11 43.08 51.13
C VAL A 830 -27.03 44.18 52.17
N SER A 831 -28.18 44.63 52.65
CA SER A 831 -28.29 45.58 53.74
C SER A 831 -29.41 45.16 54.68
N TRP A 832 -29.27 45.47 55.96
CA TRP A 832 -30.32 45.22 56.93
C TRP A 832 -30.40 46.29 57.99
N THR A 833 -31.61 46.54 58.47
CA THR A 833 -31.88 47.46 59.58
C THR A 833 -32.58 46.71 60.71
N ASN A 834 -31.97 46.76 61.89
CA ASN A 834 -32.54 46.21 63.11
C ASN A 834 -33.38 47.25 63.84
N THR A 835 -34.63 46.91 64.15
CA THR A 835 -35.41 47.62 65.15
C THR A 835 -35.46 46.81 66.45
N SER A 836 -36.03 47.39 67.51
CA SER A 836 -36.24 46.66 68.78
C SER A 836 -37.25 45.51 68.70
N LYS A 837 -37.89 45.27 67.54
CA LYS A 837 -38.94 44.25 67.36
C LYS A 837 -38.85 43.45 66.06
N SER A 838 -38.13 43.92 65.05
CA SER A 838 -38.07 43.31 63.73
C SER A 838 -36.74 43.56 63.04
N LEU A 839 -36.38 42.67 62.13
CA LEU A 839 -35.26 42.77 61.22
C LEU A 839 -35.82 42.98 59.81
N PHE A 840 -35.42 44.07 59.16
CA PHE A 840 -35.72 44.30 57.75
C PHE A 840 -34.46 44.08 56.94
N ILE A 841 -34.48 43.13 56.01
CA ILE A 841 -33.35 42.76 55.15
C ILE A 841 -33.72 43.10 53.71
N THR A 842 -32.78 43.69 52.99
CA THR A 842 -32.90 43.97 51.57
C THR A 842 -31.65 43.49 50.84
N ILE A 843 -31.83 42.64 49.83
CA ILE A 843 -30.79 42.22 48.90
C ILE A 843 -31.09 42.88 47.56
N ASN A 844 -30.11 43.57 46.99
CA ASN A 844 -30.15 44.03 45.62
C ASN A 844 -29.12 43.23 44.83
N ALA A 845 -29.60 42.46 43.84
CA ALA A 845 -28.77 41.58 43.04
C ALA A 845 -29.13 41.70 41.56
N SER A 846 -28.13 41.53 40.70
CA SER A 846 -28.27 41.51 39.25
C SER A 846 -27.22 40.59 38.66
N GLN A 847 -27.57 39.92 37.58
CA GLN A 847 -26.64 39.17 36.74
C GLN A 847 -26.17 40.07 35.62
N LEU A 848 -24.88 40.03 35.31
CA LEU A 848 -24.32 40.63 34.12
C LEU A 848 -23.95 39.50 33.17
N PHE A 849 -24.47 39.62 31.95
CA PHE A 849 -24.25 38.76 30.80
C PHE A 849 -23.68 39.62 29.66
N GLY A 850 -23.22 38.99 28.59
CA GLY A 850 -22.79 39.67 27.36
C GLY A 850 -23.85 40.58 26.74
N THR A 851 -25.13 40.20 26.90
CA THR A 851 -26.28 40.99 26.44
C THR A 851 -26.60 42.19 27.34
N GLY A 852 -25.95 42.29 28.51
CA GLY A 852 -26.15 43.34 29.49
C GLY A 852 -26.62 42.82 30.85
N GLN A 853 -27.05 43.76 31.69
CA GLN A 853 -27.43 43.49 33.07
C GLN A 853 -28.90 43.05 33.16
N MET A 854 -29.16 41.94 33.86
CA MET A 854 -30.47 41.31 34.01
C MET A 854 -30.87 41.12 35.48
N PRO A 855 -32.19 41.16 35.79
CA PRO A 855 -32.72 40.75 37.08
C PRO A 855 -32.61 39.23 37.28
N LEU A 856 -32.64 38.78 38.54
CA LEU A 856 -32.62 37.36 38.93
C LEU A 856 -34.03 36.77 38.82
N LEU A 857 -34.55 36.62 37.60
CA LEU A 857 -35.96 36.21 37.36
C LEU A 857 -36.35 34.88 38.00
N GLU A 858 -35.42 33.94 38.07
CA GLU A 858 -35.59 32.63 38.73
C GLU A 858 -34.82 32.52 40.04
N GLY A 859 -34.19 33.62 40.49
CA GLY A 859 -33.45 33.63 41.75
C GLY A 859 -34.38 33.60 42.95
N ASN A 860 -33.88 33.06 44.05
CA ASN A 860 -34.57 33.00 45.32
C ASN A 860 -33.64 33.52 46.42
N ALA A 861 -34.22 34.14 47.44
CA ALA A 861 -33.46 34.52 48.63
C ALA A 861 -34.19 34.06 49.88
N TYR A 862 -33.43 33.60 50.85
CA TYR A 862 -33.98 33.13 52.11
C TYR A 862 -33.05 33.41 53.26
N ILE A 863 -33.61 33.42 54.47
CA ILE A 863 -32.83 33.36 55.69
C ILE A 863 -32.99 32.00 56.36
N GLU A 864 -31.89 31.51 56.93
CA GLU A 864 -31.91 30.43 57.91
C GLU A 864 -31.73 31.05 59.29
N ILE A 865 -32.68 30.75 60.17
CA ILE A 865 -32.71 31.29 61.52
C ILE A 865 -32.32 30.17 62.47
N TYR A 866 -31.33 30.44 63.31
CA TYR A 866 -30.86 29.57 64.37
C TYR A 866 -31.22 30.20 65.71
N ARG A 867 -31.78 29.39 66.61
CA ARG A 867 -32.09 29.79 67.98
C ARG A 867 -31.19 29.00 68.91
N ASN A 868 -30.30 29.68 69.63
CA ASN A 868 -29.27 29.05 70.48
C ASN A 868 -28.48 27.97 69.71
N ASP A 869 -28.00 28.31 68.52
CA ASP A 869 -27.20 27.45 67.62
C ASP A 869 -27.95 26.22 67.05
N VAL A 870 -29.27 26.12 67.24
CA VAL A 870 -30.11 25.07 66.63
C VAL A 870 -30.96 25.68 65.51
N PHE A 871 -30.93 25.06 64.33
CA PHE A 871 -31.76 25.47 63.19
C PHE A 871 -33.24 25.50 63.61
N PHE A 872 -33.87 26.65 63.43
CA PHE A 872 -35.25 26.89 63.82
C PHE A 872 -36.18 26.84 62.60
N ARG A 873 -35.91 27.65 61.57
CA ARG A 873 -36.69 27.67 60.33
C ARG A 873 -35.99 28.42 59.18
N LYS A 874 -36.40 28.11 57.96
CA LYS A 874 -36.15 28.88 56.72
C LYS A 874 -37.31 29.84 56.46
N VAL A 875 -37.02 31.08 56.06
CA VAL A 875 -38.01 32.09 55.67
C VAL A 875 -37.57 32.75 54.37
N GLU A 876 -38.45 32.75 53.37
CA GLU A 876 -38.18 33.30 52.04
C GLU A 876 -38.49 34.80 51.97
N PHE A 877 -37.75 35.50 51.12
CA PHE A 877 -37.96 36.92 50.85
C PHE A 877 -39.12 37.12 49.87
N SER A 878 -39.69 38.32 49.84
CA SER A 878 -40.50 38.77 48.70
C SER A 878 -39.58 39.40 47.66
N GLN A 879 -39.72 39.00 46.39
CA GLN A 879 -38.96 39.53 45.27
C GLN A 879 -39.75 40.60 44.52
N GLU A 880 -39.06 41.67 44.12
CA GLU A 880 -39.53 42.67 43.17
C GLU A 880 -38.48 42.86 42.07
N ASP A 881 -38.87 42.63 40.83
CA ASP A 881 -37.96 42.69 39.68
C ASP A 881 -38.04 44.04 38.96
N PHE A 882 -36.87 44.56 38.61
CA PHE A 882 -36.68 45.74 37.77
C PHE A 882 -36.01 45.31 36.45
N LEU A 883 -35.91 46.25 35.50
CA LEU A 883 -35.35 45.97 34.17
C LEU A 883 -33.93 45.37 34.18
N ALA A 884 -33.12 45.69 35.20
CA ALA A 884 -31.71 45.28 35.26
C ALA A 884 -31.27 44.67 36.61
N TRP A 885 -32.16 44.57 37.61
CA TRP A 885 -31.83 44.00 38.92
C TRP A 885 -33.10 43.55 39.66
N SER A 886 -32.93 42.70 40.66
CA SER A 886 -33.99 42.24 41.56
C SER A 886 -33.74 42.75 42.98
N ILE A 887 -34.81 43.16 43.64
CA ILE A 887 -34.79 43.50 45.07
C ILE A 887 -35.54 42.41 45.83
N PHE A 888 -34.82 41.68 46.69
CA PHE A 888 -35.41 40.77 47.65
C PHE A 888 -35.55 41.50 48.98
N SER A 889 -36.78 41.58 49.50
CA SER A 889 -37.06 42.20 50.79
C SER A 889 -37.72 41.24 51.77
N LEU A 890 -37.30 41.26 53.02
CA LEU A 890 -37.90 40.47 54.09
C LEU A 890 -38.03 41.28 55.37
N LEU A 891 -39.26 41.38 55.89
CA LEU A 891 -39.53 41.85 57.24
C LEU A 891 -39.74 40.66 58.19
N TYR A 892 -38.70 40.33 58.94
CA TYR A 892 -38.75 39.26 59.93
C TYR A 892 -39.12 39.82 61.32
N THR A 893 -40.22 39.32 61.90
CA THR A 893 -40.64 39.64 63.28
C THR A 893 -40.61 38.36 64.12
N PRO A 894 -39.67 38.21 65.07
CA PRO A 894 -39.62 37.03 65.93
C PRO A 894 -40.81 37.00 66.90
N LEU A 895 -41.33 35.80 67.17
CA LEU A 895 -42.47 35.60 68.08
C LEU A 895 -42.06 35.60 69.56
N ASN A 896 -40.81 35.21 69.86
CA ASN A 896 -40.29 35.03 71.21
C ASN A 896 -39.04 35.88 71.46
N SER A 897 -38.86 36.33 72.70
CA SER A 897 -37.68 37.06 73.16
C SER A 897 -36.50 36.11 73.36
N ASP A 898 -35.68 35.93 72.32
CA ASP A 898 -34.46 35.13 72.33
C ASP A 898 -33.34 35.80 71.51
N SER A 899 -32.15 35.21 71.53
CA SER A 899 -31.05 35.51 70.61
C SER A 899 -31.18 34.62 69.37
N TYR A 900 -31.27 35.25 68.20
CA TYR A 900 -31.34 34.58 66.90
C TYR A 900 -30.08 34.89 66.10
N GLN A 901 -29.44 33.85 65.57
CA GLN A 901 -28.42 33.97 64.53
C GLN A 901 -29.12 33.76 63.19
N ILE A 902 -28.86 34.63 62.22
CA ILE A 902 -29.57 34.68 60.96
C ILE A 902 -28.53 34.66 59.84
N MET A 903 -28.54 33.59 59.04
CA MET A 903 -27.75 33.46 57.82
C MET A 903 -28.62 33.84 56.62
N ILE A 904 -28.09 34.65 55.72
CA ILE A 904 -28.82 35.17 54.55
C ILE A 904 -28.23 34.51 53.30
N PHE A 905 -29.06 33.83 52.53
CA PHE A 905 -28.66 33.12 51.32
C PHE A 905 -29.36 33.69 50.07
N LEU A 906 -28.65 33.64 48.94
CA LEU A 906 -29.13 33.97 47.61
C LEU A 906 -28.86 32.79 46.68
N GLU A 907 -29.92 32.22 46.12
CA GLU A 907 -29.90 31.31 44.98
C GLU A 907 -30.08 32.18 43.74
N ASP A 908 -29.08 32.26 42.87
CA ASP A 908 -29.15 33.12 41.68
C ASP A 908 -29.67 32.39 40.43
N GLY A 909 -29.91 31.08 40.53
CA GLY A 909 -30.41 30.25 39.43
C GLY A 909 -29.32 29.67 38.52
N TYR A 910 -28.05 29.97 38.77
CA TYR A 910 -26.91 29.43 37.99
C TYR A 910 -25.94 28.65 38.86
N ALA A 911 -25.59 29.16 40.04
CA ALA A 911 -24.72 28.45 40.97
C ALA A 911 -25.46 27.21 41.53
N SER A 912 -24.78 26.06 41.57
CA SER A 912 -25.33 24.82 42.12
C SER A 912 -25.56 24.87 43.63
N GLU A 913 -24.90 25.81 44.33
CA GLU A 913 -24.98 25.99 45.78
C GLU A 913 -25.46 27.42 46.13
N PRO A 914 -26.33 27.57 47.14
CA PRO A 914 -26.79 28.88 47.61
C PRO A 914 -25.63 29.76 48.10
N ILE A 915 -25.62 31.02 47.69
CA ILE A 915 -24.57 31.97 48.03
C ILE A 915 -24.87 32.59 49.39
N LEU A 916 -23.98 32.41 50.37
CA LEU A 916 -24.05 33.13 51.65
C LEU A 916 -23.77 34.62 51.44
N MET A 917 -24.80 35.44 51.64
CA MET A 917 -24.76 36.90 51.47
C MET A 917 -24.27 37.63 52.72
N GLY A 918 -24.52 37.05 53.90
CA GLY A 918 -24.09 37.62 55.17
C GLY A 918 -24.74 36.95 56.38
N GLU A 919 -24.26 37.32 57.56
CA GLU A 919 -24.75 36.84 58.84
C GLU A 919 -25.10 38.03 59.75
N THR A 920 -26.21 37.94 60.48
CA THR A 920 -26.58 38.93 61.49
C THR A 920 -27.17 38.29 62.74
N GLN A 921 -27.19 39.04 63.83
CA GLN A 921 -27.79 38.62 65.09
C GLN A 921 -28.91 39.57 65.50
N LEU A 922 -30.01 38.99 65.96
CA LEU A 922 -31.16 39.72 66.49
C LEU A 922 -31.43 39.27 67.93
N SER A 923 -31.22 40.18 68.88
CA SER A 923 -31.46 39.94 70.30
C SER A 923 -32.63 40.81 70.79
N LEU A 924 -33.75 40.17 71.10
CA LEU A 924 -34.92 40.88 71.64
C LEU A 924 -34.88 40.89 73.17
N THR A 925 -34.75 42.09 73.77
CA THR A 925 -34.92 42.28 75.20
C THR A 925 -36.38 42.62 75.53
N GLY A 926 -37.14 41.61 75.98
CA GLY A 926 -38.53 41.77 76.42
C GLY A 926 -39.02 40.54 77.18
N THR A 927 -39.89 40.73 78.18
CA THR A 927 -40.41 39.64 79.03
C THR A 927 -41.22 38.61 78.23
N PRO A 928 -41.08 37.31 78.54
CA PRO A 928 -41.69 36.23 77.76
C PRO A 928 -43.22 36.26 77.86
N ARG A 929 -43.91 36.14 76.72
CA ARG A 929 -45.34 35.77 76.71
C ARG A 929 -45.47 34.25 76.88
N PRO A 930 -46.39 33.76 77.72
CA PRO A 930 -46.58 32.34 77.96
C PRO A 930 -47.16 31.61 76.73
N PRO A 931 -46.95 30.29 76.62
CA PRO A 931 -47.29 29.50 75.45
C PRO A 931 -48.79 29.26 75.32
N GLU A 932 -49.36 29.48 74.13
CA GLU A 932 -50.66 28.89 73.78
C GLU A 932 -50.44 27.48 73.25
N PHE A 933 -50.67 26.50 74.12
CA PHE A 933 -50.94 25.12 73.73
C PHE A 933 -52.35 25.05 73.14
N ASN A 934 -52.48 24.60 71.89
CA ASN A 934 -53.68 23.92 71.44
C ASN A 934 -53.28 22.55 70.92
N LEU A 935 -53.73 21.54 71.66
CA LEU A 935 -53.71 20.13 71.30
C LEU A 935 -54.75 19.91 70.19
N SER A 936 -54.33 19.33 69.07
CA SER A 936 -55.21 18.44 68.31
C SER A 936 -54.40 17.22 67.88
N GLU A 937 -54.83 16.10 68.43
CA GLU A 937 -54.45 14.71 68.23
C GLU A 937 -53.90 14.38 66.84
N GLY A 938 -52.63 14.00 66.80
CA GLY A 938 -52.05 13.25 65.69
C GLY A 938 -52.08 11.76 66.03
N GLU A 939 -52.90 11.01 65.31
CA GLU A 939 -52.89 9.54 65.31
C GLU A 939 -51.52 9.04 64.86
N PHE A 940 -50.92 8.19 65.69
CA PHE A 940 -49.78 7.35 65.30
C PHE A 940 -50.27 6.22 64.40
N SER A 941 -49.65 6.07 63.22
CA SER A 941 -49.64 4.80 62.49
C SER A 941 -48.21 4.41 62.16
N TRP A 942 -47.76 3.29 62.69
CA TRP A 942 -46.58 2.58 62.18
C TRP A 942 -47.01 1.75 60.97
N ALA A 943 -46.20 1.72 59.91
CA ALA A 943 -46.26 0.65 58.94
C ALA A 943 -44.87 0.37 58.35
N VAL A 944 -44.36 -0.77 58.79
CA VAL A 944 -43.37 -1.70 58.22
C VAL A 944 -43.19 -1.57 56.70
N GLY A 945 -41.94 -1.46 56.27
CA GLY A 945 -41.55 -1.67 54.88
C GLY A 945 -41.76 -3.13 54.47
N LEU A 946 -42.43 -3.34 53.35
CA LEU A 946 -42.55 -4.65 52.72
C LEU A 946 -42.16 -4.50 51.25
N ILE A 947 -41.02 -5.10 50.91
CA ILE A 947 -40.48 -5.23 49.56
C ILE A 947 -41.36 -6.24 48.82
N ILE A 948 -41.92 -5.85 47.68
CA ILE A 948 -42.34 -6.78 46.62
C ILE A 948 -41.82 -6.23 45.29
N GLY A 949 -41.06 -7.05 44.59
CA GLY A 949 -40.41 -6.70 43.34
C GLY A 949 -41.30 -6.85 42.10
N PHE A 950 -40.77 -6.20 41.06
CA PHE A 950 -40.89 -6.44 39.62
C PHE A 950 -41.97 -5.72 38.79
N THR A 951 -41.38 -4.96 37.84
CA THR A 951 -41.75 -4.71 36.44
C THR A 951 -42.51 -3.43 36.09
N SER A 952 -41.77 -2.60 35.34
CA SER A 952 -42.16 -1.61 34.34
C SER A 952 -42.74 -0.25 34.79
N ILE A 953 -41.89 0.77 34.56
CA ILE A 953 -42.13 2.22 34.37
C ILE A 953 -42.29 3.07 35.65
N PRO A 954 -41.39 4.03 35.92
CA PRO A 954 -41.66 5.13 36.83
C PRO A 954 -42.02 6.40 36.05
N GLY A 955 -43.31 6.62 35.86
CA GLY A 955 -43.88 7.96 35.76
C GLY A 955 -44.72 8.18 37.00
N THR A 956 -44.43 9.23 37.78
CA THR A 956 -45.28 9.63 38.91
C THR A 956 -45.73 11.07 38.74
N LEU A 957 -46.96 11.21 38.26
CA LEU A 957 -47.78 12.41 38.28
C LEU A 957 -48.49 12.44 39.63
N VAL A 958 -48.23 13.44 40.47
CA VAL A 958 -49.04 13.71 41.68
C VAL A 958 -49.77 15.02 41.49
N TYR A 959 -51.05 14.89 41.15
CA TYR A 959 -52.01 16.00 41.11
C TYR A 959 -52.59 16.21 42.51
N THR A 960 -52.51 17.42 43.06
CA THR A 960 -53.34 17.83 44.20
C THR A 960 -54.12 19.09 43.86
N ALA A 961 -55.42 18.93 43.62
CA ALA A 961 -56.36 20.02 43.39
C ALA A 961 -57.00 20.48 44.72
N ARG A 962 -57.05 21.81 44.89
CA ARG A 962 -57.70 22.50 46.02
C ARG A 962 -59.22 22.56 45.89
N ARG A 963 -59.86 22.45 47.04
CA ARG A 963 -61.30 22.41 47.33
C ARG A 963 -61.95 23.80 47.21
N LYS A 964 -63.17 23.87 46.66
CA LYS A 964 -64.11 25.00 46.85
C LYS A 964 -65.37 24.47 47.51
N GLN A 965 -65.79 25.09 48.62
CA GLN A 965 -66.97 24.72 49.39
C GLN A 965 -68.15 25.60 48.95
N THR A 966 -69.33 25.02 48.70
CA THR A 966 -70.61 25.74 48.74
C THR A 966 -71.75 24.78 49.05
N ASP A 967 -72.82 25.37 49.55
CA ASP A 967 -73.74 24.85 50.55
C ASP A 967 -74.91 24.01 50.02
N THR A 968 -75.37 23.12 50.91
CA THR A 968 -76.73 22.55 51.10
C THR A 968 -77.53 21.80 50.01
N LYS A 969 -77.89 20.58 50.44
CA LYS A 969 -79.23 19.92 50.44
C LYS A 969 -79.78 19.26 49.16
N GLN A 970 -79.80 17.92 49.28
CA GLN A 970 -80.95 17.01 49.16
C GLN A 970 -81.46 16.55 47.78
N ILE A 971 -81.30 15.24 47.56
CA ILE A 971 -82.35 14.22 47.30
C ILE A 971 -82.32 13.46 45.94
N TYR A 972 -82.36 12.11 46.10
CA TYR A 972 -82.64 10.97 45.20
C TYR A 972 -81.60 10.64 44.11
N LYS A 973 -80.98 9.44 44.05
CA LYS A 973 -81.32 8.00 44.18
C LYS A 973 -81.25 7.32 42.80
N TYR A 974 -80.36 6.33 42.75
CA TYR A 974 -80.46 5.01 42.10
C TYR A 974 -80.16 4.79 40.62
N LYS A 975 -79.30 3.76 40.46
CA LYS A 975 -79.16 2.75 39.40
C LYS A 975 -78.54 3.28 38.09
N LYS A 976 -77.44 2.71 37.61
CA LYS A 976 -76.97 1.31 37.73
C LYS A 976 -75.46 1.26 37.57
#